data_AF-A0A9R0ZVQ4-F1
#
_entry.id   AF-A0A9R0ZVQ4-F1
#
_cell.length_a   1.000
_cell.length_b   1.000
_cell.length_c   1.000
_cell.angle_alpha   90.00
_cell.angle_beta   90.00
_cell.angle_gamma   90.00
#
_symmetry.space_group_name_H-M   'P 1'
#
loop_
_entity.id
_entity.type
_entity.pdbx_description
1 polymer ?
#
loop_
_entity_poly.entity_id
_entity_poly.type
_entity_poly.pdbx_seq_one_letter_code
_entity_poly.pdbx_strand_id
1 'polypeptide(L)'
;MRSCDSVKMVNQLLAGVHIASAAEAMAFGARLNLRTRRIFEIIQHARGYSWMFGNRVPHMLDNDYTPLSAVDIFVKDLGIVSRESSNLRIPLHVSSVAHQLFVSGSASGWGRYDDSAVVKVYETLTGVKVEGRPPMLNKEDVLRSLPVEWPEVPMDDLVSSASHDSKKVLVVLDDDPTGTQTVHDIEVLTEWPVEALTEQFLKLPTCFFILTNSRSMTADKAALLVKDICRNLEAAAKTVPGISYTVVLRGDSTLRGHFPEEADAVVSVLGDMDAWIICPFFLQGGRYTVDDIHYVADSERLIPAGETEFAKDAAFGYTSSNLKQWVEEKTKGRILENQVSSISISLLRKEGPDAVCQLLCSLEKGSVCIVNAASERDMNVFAAGMIQAELQGKRFLCRTAASFVSARIGIKPKPPIRPNDLGLKRNLAGGLIVVGSYVPKTTKQVDELRSQCAQSLRVIEVSVEMISLKSTERDQEISRIVELGNAYIQSGRDTLVVTSRQLITGKTPEESLEINYKVSSALVEIVQRIDSRPRYILAKGGITSSDLATKALEARRAKVMGQALAGVPLWQLGPESRHPGVPYIVFPGNVGDNSALAEVVQNWACPSRSSTKELLLNAEKSGYAVGAFNVYNLEGIEAVIAAAEAEESPAILQVHPSSLKQGGVPLVACCIAAAERASVPITVHYDHGADKHDLLGALEMGFDSVMVDGSHLTLEENILYTKNISSLAHAKGMLVEAELGRLSGTEDGLTVEEYEARFTDIAQAEQFIDETGIDALAVCIGNVHGKYPPSGPNLRLDLLKELRALTMKKGVSLVLHGASGLPHELVKECIDLGARKFNVNTEVRNSYLQSLKKPEKDLVQVMESAKEAMKAVVAEKMRLFGSAGKA
;
A
#
# COMPACT_ATOMS: atom_id res chain seq x y z
N MET A 1 -41.71 -13.98 61.21
CA MET A 1 -41.35 -13.07 60.10
C MET A 1 -40.27 -12.03 60.43
N ARG A 2 -40.07 -11.56 61.68
CA ARG A 2 -39.06 -10.50 62.01
C ARG A 2 -37.56 -10.88 61.93
N SER A 3 -37.18 -12.16 61.93
CA SER A 3 -35.75 -12.54 61.95
C SER A 3 -35.05 -12.38 60.60
N CYS A 4 -35.75 -12.59 59.48
CA CYS A 4 -35.17 -12.51 58.13
C CYS A 4 -34.76 -11.07 57.77
N ASP A 5 -35.59 -10.08 58.11
CA ASP A 5 -35.32 -8.67 57.84
C ASP A 5 -34.13 -8.13 58.67
N SER A 6 -33.98 -8.62 59.91
CA SER A 6 -32.89 -8.23 60.80
C SER A 6 -31.53 -8.76 60.32
N VAL A 7 -31.49 -10.02 59.86
CA VAL A 7 -30.27 -10.63 59.30
C VAL A 7 -29.86 -9.94 57.99
N LYS A 8 -30.83 -9.55 57.15
CA LYS A 8 -30.56 -8.79 55.93
C LYS A 8 -29.91 -7.44 56.22
N MET A 9 -30.36 -6.72 57.25
CA MET A 9 -29.74 -5.44 57.64
C MET A 9 -28.28 -5.61 58.08
N VAL A 10 -27.96 -6.67 58.82
CA VAL A 10 -26.58 -6.99 59.20
C VAL A 10 -25.72 -7.29 57.97
N ASN A 11 -26.27 -8.02 56.98
CA ASN A 11 -25.57 -8.29 55.73
C ASN A 11 -25.28 -7.01 54.94
N GLN A 12 -26.26 -6.10 54.81
CA GLN A 12 -26.06 -4.84 54.07
C GLN A 12 -25.07 -3.89 54.76
N LEU A 13 -25.06 -3.89 56.10
CA LEU A 13 -24.03 -3.21 56.88
C LEU A 13 -22.63 -3.70 56.48
N LEU A 14 -22.40 -5.01 56.56
CA LEU A 14 -21.09 -5.60 56.23
C LEU A 14 -20.72 -5.39 54.76
N ALA A 15 -21.68 -5.56 53.85
CA ALA A 15 -21.46 -5.38 52.42
C ALA A 15 -21.00 -3.95 52.11
N GLY A 16 -21.71 -2.93 52.59
CA GLY A 16 -21.37 -1.54 52.32
C GLY A 16 -20.02 -1.15 52.93
N VAL A 17 -19.74 -1.62 54.16
CA VAL A 17 -18.44 -1.39 54.80
C VAL A 17 -17.30 -2.02 54.00
N HIS A 18 -17.44 -3.29 53.58
CA HIS A 18 -16.37 -3.97 52.83
C HIS A 18 -16.09 -3.31 51.48
N ILE A 19 -17.12 -2.85 50.76
CA ILE A 19 -16.93 -2.17 49.47
C ILE A 19 -16.21 -0.83 49.68
N ALA A 20 -16.65 -0.03 50.66
CA ALA A 20 -16.04 1.25 50.98
C ALA A 20 -14.56 1.10 51.42
N SER A 21 -14.26 0.11 52.26
CA SER A 21 -12.89 -0.21 52.68
C SER A 21 -12.04 -0.75 51.54
N ALA A 22 -12.60 -1.53 50.62
CA ALA A 22 -11.89 -2.00 49.43
C ALA A 22 -11.50 -0.82 48.53
N ALA A 23 -12.44 0.09 48.26
CA ALA A 23 -12.18 1.31 47.50
C ALA A 23 -11.05 2.16 48.11
N GLU A 24 -11.08 2.36 49.43
CA GLU A 24 -10.04 3.08 50.17
C GLU A 24 -8.67 2.40 50.05
N ALA A 25 -8.61 1.09 50.30
CA ALA A 25 -7.37 0.32 50.24
C ALA A 25 -6.72 0.34 48.85
N MET A 26 -7.53 0.26 47.80
CA MET A 26 -7.05 0.31 46.42
C MET A 26 -6.57 1.70 46.02
N ALA A 27 -7.26 2.76 46.45
CA ALA A 27 -6.80 4.14 46.26
C ALA A 27 -5.50 4.44 47.03
N PHE A 28 -5.38 3.93 48.26
CA PHE A 28 -4.14 4.02 49.04
C PHE A 28 -2.99 3.28 48.37
N GLY A 29 -3.24 2.07 47.87
CA GLY A 29 -2.28 1.30 47.08
C GLY A 29 -1.80 2.06 45.83
N ALA A 30 -2.73 2.68 45.09
CA ALA A 30 -2.41 3.52 43.95
C ALA A 30 -1.54 4.72 44.36
N ARG A 31 -1.84 5.37 45.49
CA ARG A 31 -1.04 6.50 46.03
C ARG A 31 0.38 6.11 46.44
N LEU A 32 0.57 4.87 46.89
CA LEU A 32 1.88 4.28 47.17
C LEU A 32 2.64 3.86 45.91
N ASN A 33 2.12 4.17 44.72
CA ASN A 33 2.69 3.81 43.42
C ASN A 33 2.81 2.29 43.20
N LEU A 34 1.94 1.52 43.86
CA LEU A 34 1.85 0.07 43.67
C LEU A 34 0.89 -0.23 42.51
N ARG A 35 1.19 -1.29 41.74
CA ARG A 35 0.29 -1.79 40.69
C ARG A 35 -0.98 -2.35 41.33
N THR A 36 -2.09 -1.61 41.23
CA THR A 36 -3.38 -1.92 41.84
C THR A 36 -3.90 -3.32 41.48
N ARG A 37 -3.74 -3.76 40.22
CA ARG A 37 -4.09 -5.15 39.83
C ARG A 37 -3.27 -6.21 40.57
N ARG A 38 -1.97 -5.96 40.79
CA ARG A 38 -1.12 -6.86 41.57
C ARG A 38 -1.50 -6.89 43.05
N ILE A 39 -1.92 -5.74 43.61
CA ILE A 39 -2.47 -5.68 44.98
C ILE A 39 -3.70 -6.57 45.08
N PHE A 40 -4.62 -6.48 44.12
CA PHE A 40 -5.81 -7.32 44.07
C PHE A 40 -5.45 -8.81 44.01
N GLU A 41 -4.57 -9.22 43.10
CA GLU A 41 -4.12 -10.62 42.98
C GLU A 41 -3.52 -11.16 44.29
N ILE A 42 -2.68 -10.36 44.97
CA ILE A 42 -2.06 -10.77 46.24
C ILE A 42 -3.11 -10.88 47.35
N ILE A 43 -3.97 -9.86 47.50
CA ILE A 43 -4.97 -9.82 48.58
C ILE A 43 -6.04 -10.89 48.37
N GLN A 44 -6.40 -11.22 47.12
CA GLN A 44 -7.35 -12.28 46.79
C GLN A 44 -6.95 -13.64 47.38
N HIS A 45 -5.65 -13.88 47.56
CA HIS A 45 -5.12 -15.09 48.16
C HIS A 45 -4.64 -14.90 49.62
N ALA A 46 -4.89 -13.74 50.22
CA ALA A 46 -4.47 -13.39 51.58
C ALA A 46 -5.63 -13.34 52.58
N ARG A 47 -5.31 -13.23 53.87
CA ARG A 47 -6.29 -13.14 54.96
C ARG A 47 -7.12 -11.85 54.98
N GLY A 48 -6.72 -10.83 54.21
CA GLY A 48 -7.47 -9.57 54.05
C GLY A 48 -8.64 -9.65 53.07
N TYR A 49 -8.84 -10.80 52.42
CA TYR A 49 -9.91 -11.01 51.44
C TYR A 49 -11.31 -10.98 52.07
N SER A 50 -12.26 -10.38 51.35
CA SER A 50 -13.70 -10.55 51.57
C SER A 50 -14.39 -10.83 50.25
N TRP A 51 -15.58 -11.45 50.27
CA TRP A 51 -16.34 -11.69 49.04
C TRP A 51 -16.63 -10.39 48.27
N MET A 52 -16.93 -9.30 48.98
CA MET A 52 -17.16 -7.98 48.37
C MET A 52 -15.89 -7.41 47.75
N PHE A 53 -14.71 -7.61 48.35
CA PHE A 53 -13.43 -7.23 47.75
C PHE A 53 -13.20 -8.00 46.44
N GLY A 54 -13.35 -9.33 46.47
CA GLY A 54 -13.20 -10.19 45.30
C GLY A 54 -14.16 -9.85 44.16
N ASN A 55 -15.38 -9.41 44.51
CA ASN A 55 -16.41 -9.15 43.53
C ASN A 55 -16.40 -7.71 43.00
N ARG A 56 -16.11 -6.69 43.82
CA ARG A 56 -16.21 -5.27 43.42
C ARG A 56 -14.90 -4.63 42.99
N VAL A 57 -13.75 -5.09 43.49
CA VAL A 57 -12.45 -4.51 43.09
C VAL A 57 -12.13 -4.70 41.61
N PRO A 58 -12.49 -5.83 40.95
CA PRO A 58 -12.34 -5.95 39.50
C PRO A 58 -13.02 -4.81 38.73
N HIS A 59 -14.25 -4.42 39.13
CA HIS A 59 -14.98 -3.32 38.49
C HIS A 59 -14.25 -1.98 38.63
N MET A 60 -13.66 -1.72 39.81
CA MET A 60 -12.83 -0.54 40.06
C MET A 60 -11.62 -0.55 39.12
N LEU A 61 -10.90 -1.68 39.05
CA LEU A 61 -9.68 -1.83 38.25
C LEU A 61 -9.92 -1.75 36.73
N ASP A 62 -11.03 -2.31 36.27
CA ASP A 62 -11.42 -2.34 34.86
C ASP A 62 -12.09 -1.05 34.39
N ASN A 63 -12.42 -0.15 35.33
CA ASN A 63 -13.16 1.08 35.10
C ASN A 63 -14.54 0.80 34.45
N ASP A 64 -15.14 -0.35 34.78
CA ASP A 64 -16.47 -0.77 34.32
C ASP A 64 -17.48 -0.61 35.47
N TYR A 65 -18.33 0.40 35.34
CA TYR A 65 -19.38 0.71 36.32
C TYR A 65 -20.78 0.44 35.79
N THR A 66 -20.90 -0.49 34.84
CA THR A 66 -22.19 -1.02 34.40
C THR A 66 -22.92 -1.59 35.62
N PRO A 67 -24.10 -1.07 35.99
CA PRO A 67 -24.67 -1.32 37.30
C PRO A 67 -25.18 -2.76 37.45
N LEU A 68 -24.50 -3.58 38.26
CA LEU A 68 -25.06 -4.82 38.81
C LEU A 68 -25.85 -4.54 40.09
N SER A 69 -25.38 -3.57 40.88
CA SER A 69 -26.06 -3.00 42.05
C SER A 69 -25.62 -1.54 42.18
N ALA A 70 -26.56 -0.60 42.20
CA ALA A 70 -26.21 0.82 42.09
C ALA A 70 -25.73 1.43 43.42
N VAL A 71 -24.88 2.47 43.35
CA VAL A 71 -24.46 3.30 44.50
C VAL A 71 -25.66 3.74 45.35
N ASP A 72 -26.75 4.18 44.71
CA ASP A 72 -27.97 4.63 45.40
C ASP A 72 -28.66 3.51 46.21
N ILE A 73 -28.43 2.24 45.86
CA ILE A 73 -28.93 1.11 46.67
C ILE A 73 -28.23 1.11 48.02
N PHE A 74 -26.91 1.32 48.07
CA PHE A 74 -26.15 1.37 49.32
C PHE A 74 -26.35 2.67 50.10
N VAL A 75 -26.67 3.79 49.44
CA VAL A 75 -27.18 5.00 50.12
C VAL A 75 -28.47 4.66 50.88
N LYS A 76 -29.44 4.02 50.20
CA LYS A 76 -30.71 3.65 50.82
C LYS A 76 -30.53 2.59 51.93
N ASP A 77 -29.78 1.53 51.66
CA ASP A 77 -29.66 0.38 52.57
C ASP A 77 -28.85 0.74 53.83
N LEU A 78 -27.73 1.46 53.70
CA LEU A 78 -27.00 1.95 54.89
C LEU A 78 -27.77 3.05 55.62
N GLY A 79 -28.61 3.82 54.93
CA GLY A 79 -29.55 4.75 55.56
C GLY A 79 -30.65 4.08 56.37
N ILE A 80 -31.08 2.87 55.99
CA ILE A 80 -31.98 2.03 56.80
C ILE A 80 -31.24 1.52 58.04
N VAL A 81 -30.03 0.99 57.86
CA VAL A 81 -29.17 0.51 58.97
C VAL A 81 -28.93 1.61 60.00
N SER A 82 -28.61 2.83 59.55
CA SER A 82 -28.37 3.97 60.41
C SER A 82 -29.60 4.35 61.23
N ARG A 83 -30.80 4.42 60.60
CA ARG A 83 -32.06 4.71 61.31
C ARG A 83 -32.38 3.65 62.37
N GLU A 84 -32.25 2.38 62.02
CA GLU A 84 -32.54 1.29 62.96
C GLU A 84 -31.54 1.27 64.13
N SER A 85 -30.27 1.56 63.86
CA SER A 85 -29.24 1.68 64.90
C SER A 85 -29.55 2.80 65.90
N SER A 86 -30.10 3.92 65.42
CA SER A 86 -30.55 5.03 66.27
C SER A 86 -31.75 4.63 67.13
N ASN A 87 -32.73 3.93 66.55
CA ASN A 87 -33.89 3.42 67.28
C ASN A 87 -33.49 2.47 68.42
N LEU A 88 -32.51 1.60 68.14
CA LEU A 88 -31.98 0.63 69.10
C LEU A 88 -30.90 1.21 70.03
N ARG A 89 -30.50 2.47 69.83
CA ARG A 89 -29.43 3.16 70.58
C ARG A 89 -28.08 2.43 70.54
N ILE A 90 -27.75 1.83 69.39
CA ILE A 90 -26.47 1.18 69.14
C ILE A 90 -25.66 2.03 68.16
N PRO A 91 -24.49 2.57 68.54
CA PRO A 91 -23.68 3.36 67.62
C PRO A 91 -22.95 2.47 66.61
N LEU A 92 -23.13 2.74 65.31
CA LEU A 92 -22.46 2.03 64.21
C LEU A 92 -21.47 2.95 63.49
N HIS A 93 -20.30 3.17 64.08
CA HIS A 93 -19.32 4.15 63.60
C HIS A 93 -18.82 3.88 62.17
N VAL A 94 -18.35 2.66 61.88
CA VAL A 94 -17.79 2.30 60.57
C VAL A 94 -18.85 2.36 59.47
N SER A 95 -20.05 1.86 59.74
CA SER A 95 -21.17 1.94 58.80
C SER A 95 -21.59 3.38 58.51
N SER A 96 -21.46 4.29 59.49
CA SER A 96 -21.80 5.70 59.30
C SER A 96 -20.82 6.39 58.35
N VAL A 97 -19.52 6.09 58.46
CA VAL A 97 -18.50 6.59 57.54
C VAL A 97 -18.69 6.00 56.13
N ALA A 98 -18.92 4.69 56.03
CA ALA A 98 -19.21 4.04 54.75
C ALA A 98 -20.44 4.67 54.08
N HIS A 99 -21.51 4.91 54.84
CA HIS A 99 -22.72 5.57 54.34
C HIS A 99 -22.43 6.97 53.78
N GLN A 100 -21.61 7.76 54.46
CA GLN A 100 -21.21 9.09 53.97
C GLN A 100 -20.43 9.02 52.66
N LEU A 101 -19.58 8.02 52.46
CA LEU A 101 -18.85 7.82 51.19
C LEU A 101 -19.82 7.52 50.04
N PHE A 102 -20.81 6.65 50.23
CA PHE A 102 -21.83 6.37 49.23
C PHE A 102 -22.71 7.60 48.94
N VAL A 103 -23.09 8.37 49.97
CA VAL A 103 -23.81 9.64 49.80
C VAL A 103 -22.98 10.63 48.99
N SER A 104 -21.68 10.74 49.26
CA SER A 104 -20.76 11.59 48.49
C SER A 104 -20.66 11.14 47.03
N GLY A 105 -20.57 9.84 46.78
CA GLY A 105 -20.54 9.29 45.43
C GLY A 105 -21.83 9.54 44.65
N SER A 106 -22.99 9.36 45.30
CA SER A 106 -24.30 9.68 44.73
C SER A 106 -24.42 11.17 44.39
N ALA A 107 -24.04 12.05 45.33
CA ALA A 107 -24.06 13.51 45.15
C ALA A 107 -23.11 13.99 44.03
N SER A 108 -22.05 13.22 43.74
CA SER A 108 -21.11 13.48 42.64
C SER A 108 -21.63 13.00 41.26
N GLY A 109 -22.88 12.54 41.19
CA GLY A 109 -23.52 12.10 39.95
C GLY A 109 -23.36 10.62 39.63
N TRP A 110 -22.78 9.82 40.52
CA TRP A 110 -22.55 8.38 40.29
C TRP A 110 -23.63 7.47 40.90
N GLY A 111 -24.76 8.03 41.33
CA GLY A 111 -25.81 7.26 42.02
C GLY A 111 -26.33 6.06 41.23
N ARG A 112 -26.37 6.16 39.89
CA ARG A 112 -26.81 5.08 38.98
C ARG A 112 -25.72 4.11 38.56
N TYR A 113 -24.47 4.36 38.92
CA TYR A 113 -23.35 3.48 38.59
C TYR A 113 -23.28 2.31 39.56
N ASP A 114 -22.59 1.24 39.18
CA ASP A 114 -22.28 0.13 40.08
C ASP A 114 -21.69 0.64 41.41
N ASP A 115 -22.02 -0.02 42.51
CA ASP A 115 -21.65 0.40 43.88
C ASP A 115 -20.12 0.43 44.11
N SER A 116 -19.35 -0.25 43.25
CA SER A 116 -17.89 -0.11 43.16
C SER A 116 -17.43 1.31 42.78
N ALA A 117 -18.29 2.13 42.16
CA ALA A 117 -18.01 3.52 41.80
C ALA A 117 -17.76 4.43 43.01
N VAL A 118 -18.00 3.95 44.24
CA VAL A 118 -17.57 4.66 45.47
C VAL A 118 -16.05 4.91 45.48
N VAL A 119 -15.25 4.13 44.74
CA VAL A 119 -13.81 4.39 44.56
C VAL A 119 -13.51 5.76 43.94
N LYS A 120 -14.40 6.26 43.09
CA LYS A 120 -14.25 7.57 42.43
C LYS A 120 -14.25 8.73 43.41
N VAL A 121 -14.82 8.57 44.60
CA VAL A 121 -14.73 9.56 45.68
C VAL A 121 -13.26 9.79 46.03
N TYR A 122 -12.49 8.71 46.20
CA TYR A 122 -11.06 8.80 46.48
C TYR A 122 -10.25 9.30 45.29
N GLU A 123 -10.57 8.85 44.08
CA GLU A 123 -9.89 9.33 42.86
C GLU A 123 -10.04 10.84 42.69
N THR A 124 -11.25 11.36 42.95
CA THR A 124 -11.55 12.79 42.82
C THR A 124 -10.88 13.61 43.90
N LEU A 125 -10.84 13.11 45.14
CA LEU A 125 -10.22 13.81 46.27
C LEU A 125 -8.69 13.86 46.19
N THR A 126 -8.06 12.84 45.60
CA THR A 126 -6.60 12.66 45.67
C THR A 126 -5.89 12.79 44.32
N GLY A 127 -6.63 12.79 43.21
CA GLY A 127 -6.09 12.77 41.86
C GLY A 127 -5.46 11.44 41.44
N VAL A 128 -5.50 10.41 42.27
CA VAL A 128 -5.01 9.07 41.91
C VAL A 128 -6.04 8.30 41.10
N LYS A 129 -5.57 7.39 40.26
CA LYS A 129 -6.41 6.48 39.49
C LYS A 129 -6.26 5.05 39.98
N VAL A 130 -7.37 4.44 40.34
CA VAL A 130 -7.45 3.02 40.70
C VAL A 130 -7.75 2.24 39.43
N GLU A 131 -6.85 2.33 38.45
CA GLU A 131 -6.99 1.65 37.17
C GLU A 131 -5.93 0.54 37.07
N GLY A 132 -6.35 -0.65 36.63
CA GLY A 132 -5.47 -1.79 36.40
C GLY A 132 -4.83 -1.79 35.01
N ARG A 133 -5.13 -0.80 34.17
CA ARG A 133 -4.53 -0.64 32.85
C ARG A 133 -3.23 0.16 32.99
N PRO A 134 -2.13 -0.26 32.33
CA PRO A 134 -0.97 0.62 32.19
C PRO A 134 -1.42 1.95 31.57
N PRO A 135 -0.84 3.09 31.97
CA PRO A 135 -1.17 4.37 31.36
C PRO A 135 -0.97 4.26 29.85
N MET A 136 -1.96 4.69 29.07
CA MET A 136 -1.88 4.65 27.61
C MET A 136 -0.71 5.51 27.15
N LEU A 137 0.37 4.85 26.72
CA LEU A 137 1.58 5.53 26.31
C LEU A 137 1.40 6.13 24.92
N ASN A 138 1.52 7.45 24.84
CA ASN A 138 1.68 8.14 23.56
C ASN A 138 3.01 7.72 22.95
N LYS A 139 2.98 7.31 21.68
CA LYS A 139 4.15 6.83 20.94
C LYS A 139 5.27 7.85 20.92
N GLU A 140 4.97 9.12 20.63
CA GLU A 140 5.99 10.17 20.56
C GLU A 140 6.65 10.41 21.92
N ASP A 141 5.88 10.40 23.01
CA ASP A 141 6.40 10.65 24.35
C ASP A 141 7.36 9.54 24.79
N VAL A 142 7.01 8.28 24.52
CA VAL A 142 7.91 7.14 24.78
C VAL A 142 9.19 7.30 23.97
N LEU A 143 9.08 7.53 22.66
CA LEU A 143 10.25 7.62 21.79
C LEU A 143 11.16 8.81 22.16
N ARG A 144 10.60 9.94 22.59
CA ARG A 144 11.35 11.11 23.08
C ARG A 144 12.02 10.87 24.44
N SER A 145 11.47 9.98 25.27
CA SER A 145 12.06 9.66 26.57
C SER A 145 13.30 8.75 26.47
N LEU A 146 13.50 8.08 25.34
CA LEU A 146 14.63 7.19 25.11
C LEU A 146 15.94 7.97 24.95
N PRO A 147 17.11 7.38 25.30
CA PRO A 147 18.41 7.96 24.99
C PRO A 147 18.55 8.29 23.49
N VAL A 148 19.39 9.27 23.14
CA VAL A 148 19.67 9.60 21.73
C VAL A 148 20.27 8.39 21.02
N GLU A 149 19.88 8.17 19.75
CA GLU A 149 20.41 7.06 18.94
C GLU A 149 21.93 7.10 18.80
N TRP A 150 22.54 5.92 18.64
CA TRP A 150 23.99 5.79 18.46
C TRP A 150 24.46 6.58 17.22
N PRO A 151 25.49 7.45 17.34
CA PRO A 151 25.84 8.42 16.31
C PRO A 151 26.40 7.80 15.03
N GLU A 152 27.17 6.72 15.14
CA GLU A 152 27.84 6.08 13.99
C GLU A 152 26.94 5.00 13.35
N VAL A 153 27.07 4.81 12.02
CA VAL A 153 26.46 3.66 11.31
C VAL A 153 27.54 2.58 11.21
N PRO A 154 27.56 1.56 12.07
CA PRO A 154 28.69 0.62 12.11
C PRO A 154 28.73 -0.35 10.90
N MET A 155 27.75 -0.29 10.00
CA MET A 155 27.33 -1.43 9.19
C MET A 155 28.13 -1.62 7.88
N ASP A 156 28.47 -0.55 7.16
CA ASP A 156 28.97 -0.65 5.78
C ASP A 156 30.34 -1.35 5.71
N ASP A 157 31.25 -1.06 6.65
CA ASP A 157 32.58 -1.67 6.69
C ASP A 157 32.59 -3.07 7.34
N LEU A 158 31.79 -3.28 8.40
CA LEU A 158 31.76 -4.56 9.15
C LEU A 158 31.02 -5.68 8.40
N VAL A 159 29.92 -5.36 7.71
CA VAL A 159 29.19 -6.36 6.91
C VAL A 159 30.00 -6.73 5.67
N SER A 160 30.63 -5.75 5.01
CA SER A 160 31.46 -6.03 3.84
C SER A 160 32.70 -6.87 4.21
N SER A 161 33.37 -6.56 5.33
CA SER A 161 34.50 -7.36 5.82
C SER A 161 34.09 -8.77 6.24
N ALA A 162 33.00 -8.92 7.02
CA ALA A 162 32.53 -10.24 7.47
C ALA A 162 32.03 -11.11 6.31
N SER A 163 31.38 -10.52 5.30
CA SER A 163 30.82 -11.25 4.16
C SER A 163 31.90 -11.70 3.15
N HIS A 164 32.94 -10.89 2.94
CA HIS A 164 34.02 -11.22 2.00
C HIS A 164 35.02 -12.23 2.57
N ASP A 165 35.37 -12.16 3.86
CA ASP A 165 36.41 -13.03 4.44
C ASP A 165 35.90 -14.40 4.91
N SER A 166 34.61 -14.54 5.27
CA SER A 166 34.14 -15.74 5.99
C SER A 166 33.30 -16.75 5.20
N LYS A 167 32.98 -16.49 3.92
CA LYS A 167 32.06 -17.33 3.08
C LYS A 167 30.82 -17.82 3.84
N LYS A 168 30.28 -16.98 4.75
CA LYS A 168 29.21 -17.34 5.68
C LYS A 168 27.88 -16.79 5.17
N VAL A 169 26.95 -17.68 4.86
CA VAL A 169 25.65 -17.34 4.27
C VAL A 169 24.56 -17.29 5.34
N LEU A 170 23.72 -16.27 5.31
CA LEU A 170 22.54 -16.19 6.17
C LEU A 170 21.34 -16.89 5.49
N VAL A 171 20.86 -17.99 6.09
CA VAL A 171 19.70 -18.72 5.59
C VAL A 171 18.50 -18.40 6.46
N VAL A 172 17.51 -17.71 5.89
CA VAL A 172 16.31 -17.29 6.61
C VAL A 172 15.18 -18.28 6.34
N LEU A 173 14.70 -18.95 7.39
CA LEU A 173 13.49 -19.77 7.31
C LEU A 173 12.30 -18.87 7.66
N ASP A 174 11.47 -18.59 6.67
CA ASP A 174 10.36 -17.66 6.80
C ASP A 174 9.05 -18.43 6.96
N ASP A 175 8.40 -18.26 8.12
CA ASP A 175 7.16 -18.95 8.47
C ASP A 175 5.93 -18.48 7.66
N ASP A 176 6.07 -17.37 6.93
CA ASP A 176 5.03 -16.69 6.12
C ASP A 176 5.71 -15.77 5.07
N PRO A 177 5.25 -15.72 3.81
CA PRO A 177 5.92 -15.00 2.69
C PRO A 177 6.11 -13.48 2.91
N THR A 178 5.43 -12.90 3.89
CA THR A 178 5.59 -11.50 4.29
C THR A 178 6.94 -11.21 4.94
N GLY A 179 7.83 -12.18 5.22
CA GLY A 179 9.11 -11.88 5.86
C GLY A 179 10.15 -11.18 5.01
N THR A 180 9.91 -11.13 3.71
CA THR A 180 10.74 -10.41 2.74
C THR A 180 10.53 -8.89 2.75
N GLN A 181 9.80 -8.38 3.74
CA GLN A 181 9.36 -6.98 3.84
C GLN A 181 10.47 -5.93 3.73
N THR A 182 11.63 -6.14 4.34
CA THR A 182 12.68 -5.10 4.47
C THR A 182 13.89 -5.35 3.58
N VAL A 183 13.88 -6.41 2.76
CA VAL A 183 15.00 -6.82 1.93
C VAL A 183 14.74 -6.55 0.46
N HIS A 184 15.80 -6.45 -0.33
CA HIS A 184 15.76 -6.36 -1.79
C HIS A 184 17.00 -7.04 -2.38
N ASP A 185 16.92 -7.43 -3.65
CA ASP A 185 17.94 -8.20 -4.37
C ASP A 185 18.32 -9.54 -3.71
N ILE A 186 17.36 -10.16 -3.02
CA ILE A 186 17.52 -11.46 -2.34
C ILE A 186 16.65 -12.54 -2.99
N GLU A 187 17.19 -13.75 -3.09
CA GLU A 187 16.48 -14.93 -3.58
C GLU A 187 15.60 -15.56 -2.49
N VAL A 188 14.41 -15.99 -2.90
CA VAL A 188 13.43 -16.74 -2.09
C VAL A 188 13.22 -18.09 -2.75
N LEU A 189 13.50 -19.14 -2.01
CA LEU A 189 13.26 -20.53 -2.43
C LEU A 189 11.97 -21.01 -1.77
N THR A 190 11.09 -21.64 -2.54
CA THR A 190 9.86 -22.27 -2.03
C THR A 190 9.98 -23.79 -1.96
N GLU A 191 11.06 -24.33 -2.53
CA GLU A 191 11.47 -25.72 -2.48
C GLU A 191 12.93 -25.80 -2.00
N TRP A 192 13.30 -26.88 -1.31
CA TRP A 192 14.63 -27.05 -0.70
C TRP A 192 15.27 -28.43 -0.97
N PRO A 193 15.25 -28.96 -2.21
CA PRO A 193 16.06 -30.13 -2.53
C PRO A 193 17.55 -29.79 -2.41
N VAL A 194 18.37 -30.79 -2.10
CA VAL A 194 19.82 -30.61 -1.86
C VAL A 194 20.50 -29.97 -3.07
N GLU A 195 20.05 -30.29 -4.28
CA GLU A 195 20.56 -29.75 -5.54
C GLU A 195 20.30 -28.24 -5.66
N ALA A 196 19.08 -27.78 -5.35
CA ALA A 196 18.73 -26.36 -5.43
C ALA A 196 19.46 -25.53 -4.36
N LEU A 197 19.61 -26.07 -3.15
CA LEU A 197 20.38 -25.46 -2.07
C LEU A 197 21.88 -25.40 -2.43
N THR A 198 22.42 -26.46 -3.04
CA THR A 198 23.81 -26.50 -3.52
C THR A 198 24.05 -25.43 -4.58
N GLU A 199 23.16 -25.32 -5.57
CA GLU A 199 23.22 -24.26 -6.58
C GLU A 199 23.17 -22.87 -5.96
N GLN A 200 22.34 -22.69 -4.93
CA GLN A 200 22.26 -21.42 -4.22
C GLN A 200 23.54 -21.09 -3.45
N PHE A 201 24.15 -22.06 -2.77
CA PHE A 201 25.44 -21.85 -2.10
C PHE A 201 26.58 -21.58 -3.09
N LEU A 202 26.56 -22.19 -4.28
CA LEU A 202 27.56 -21.93 -5.33
C LEU A 202 27.53 -20.49 -5.85
N LYS A 203 26.40 -19.79 -5.75
CA LYS A 203 26.29 -18.35 -6.10
C LYS A 203 26.95 -17.43 -5.06
N LEU A 204 27.38 -17.97 -3.92
CA LEU A 204 27.95 -17.22 -2.77
C LEU A 204 27.08 -16.02 -2.35
N PRO A 205 25.75 -16.20 -2.13
CA PRO A 205 24.89 -15.11 -1.70
C PRO A 205 25.21 -14.72 -0.26
N THR A 206 25.05 -13.44 0.08
CA THR A 206 25.10 -12.98 1.48
C THR A 206 23.93 -13.59 2.28
N CYS A 207 22.76 -13.70 1.65
CA CYS A 207 21.55 -14.24 2.25
C CYS A 207 20.60 -14.81 1.19
N PHE A 208 19.81 -15.81 1.58
CA PHE A 208 18.61 -16.22 0.85
C PHE A 208 17.54 -16.72 1.82
N PHE A 209 16.29 -16.67 1.36
CA PHE A 209 15.12 -17.08 2.13
C PHE A 209 14.65 -18.46 1.68
N ILE A 210 14.14 -19.24 2.62
CA ILE A 210 13.35 -20.45 2.37
C ILE A 210 11.97 -20.19 2.95
N LEU A 211 10.96 -20.14 2.07
CA LEU A 211 9.58 -19.99 2.45
C LEU A 211 9.04 -21.32 2.97
N THR A 212 8.83 -21.43 4.29
CA THR A 212 8.35 -22.66 4.91
C THR A 212 6.82 -22.70 4.99
N ASN A 213 6.18 -21.53 5.10
CA ASN A 213 4.74 -21.40 5.39
C ASN A 213 4.30 -22.27 6.60
N SER A 214 5.21 -22.46 7.57
CA SER A 214 4.99 -23.35 8.72
C SER A 214 3.80 -22.93 9.57
N ARG A 215 3.43 -21.64 9.56
CA ARG A 215 2.28 -21.10 10.32
C ARG A 215 0.93 -21.63 9.87
N SER A 216 0.82 -22.18 8.66
CA SER A 216 -0.41 -22.86 8.21
C SER A 216 -0.48 -24.34 8.62
N MET A 217 0.48 -24.82 9.43
CA MET A 217 0.61 -26.22 9.83
C MET A 217 0.38 -26.41 11.33
N THR A 218 0.34 -27.67 11.77
CA THR A 218 0.43 -28.02 13.19
C THR A 218 1.88 -27.94 13.66
N ALA A 219 2.10 -27.76 14.97
CA ALA A 219 3.45 -27.66 15.54
C ALA A 219 4.35 -28.87 15.19
N ASP A 220 3.81 -30.09 15.23
CA ASP A 220 4.57 -31.30 14.88
C ASP A 220 5.00 -31.30 13.41
N LYS A 221 4.12 -30.87 12.50
CA LYS A 221 4.43 -30.77 11.06
C LYS A 221 5.45 -29.68 10.79
N ALA A 222 5.32 -28.52 11.45
CA ALA A 222 6.30 -27.43 11.37
C ALA A 222 7.68 -27.87 11.86
N ALA A 223 7.75 -28.60 12.98
CA ALA A 223 9.00 -29.12 13.52
C ALA A 223 9.67 -30.16 12.58
N LEU A 224 8.88 -31.06 11.98
CA LEU A 224 9.39 -32.02 10.99
C LEU A 224 9.93 -31.31 9.75
N LEU A 225 9.18 -30.34 9.22
CA LEU A 225 9.57 -29.52 8.08
C LEU A 225 10.90 -28.81 8.33
N VAL A 226 11.05 -28.14 9.47
CA VAL A 226 12.29 -27.44 9.84
C VAL A 226 13.47 -28.41 9.98
N LYS A 227 13.25 -29.61 10.55
CA LYS A 227 14.30 -30.64 10.63
C LYS A 227 14.76 -31.08 9.23
N ASP A 228 13.82 -31.29 8.31
CA ASP A 228 14.14 -31.71 6.95
C ASP A 228 14.88 -30.63 6.18
N ILE A 229 14.47 -29.37 6.30
CA ILE A 229 15.20 -28.23 5.73
C ILE A 229 16.63 -28.16 6.29
N CYS A 230 16.80 -28.29 7.61
CA CYS A 230 18.13 -28.26 8.24
C CYS A 230 19.03 -29.40 7.77
N ARG A 231 18.49 -30.62 7.60
CA ARG A 231 19.25 -31.77 7.06
C ARG A 231 19.69 -31.52 5.62
N ASN A 232 18.80 -30.98 4.79
CA ASN A 232 19.12 -30.67 3.40
C ASN A 232 20.15 -29.54 3.29
N LEU A 233 20.07 -28.53 4.16
CA LEU A 233 21.08 -27.47 4.25
C LEU A 233 22.45 -28.03 4.65
N GLU A 234 22.51 -28.92 5.63
CA GLU A 234 23.76 -29.59 6.03
C GLU A 234 24.35 -30.42 4.88
N ALA A 235 23.51 -31.16 4.16
CA ALA A 235 23.93 -31.96 3.03
C ALA A 235 24.47 -31.06 1.89
N ALA A 236 23.77 -29.98 1.55
CA ALA A 236 24.18 -29.03 0.51
C ALA A 236 25.42 -28.21 0.90
N ALA A 237 25.57 -27.84 2.18
CA ALA A 237 26.77 -27.14 2.63
C ALA A 237 28.02 -28.04 2.54
N LYS A 238 27.88 -29.35 2.79
CA LYS A 238 29.00 -30.31 2.66
C LYS A 238 29.47 -30.51 1.21
N THR A 239 28.63 -30.23 0.21
CA THR A 239 29.02 -30.35 -1.21
C THR A 239 29.78 -29.12 -1.72
N VAL A 240 29.71 -27.98 -1.02
CA VAL A 240 30.36 -26.72 -1.43
C VAL A 240 31.57 -26.43 -0.51
N PRO A 241 32.82 -26.57 -1.01
CA PRO A 241 34.01 -26.43 -0.18
C PRO A 241 34.15 -25.05 0.48
N GLY A 242 34.27 -25.05 1.80
CA GLY A 242 34.54 -23.85 2.60
C GLY A 242 33.34 -22.91 2.78
N ILE A 243 32.12 -23.35 2.47
CA ILE A 243 30.91 -22.59 2.81
C ILE A 243 30.55 -22.82 4.29
N SER A 244 30.08 -21.77 4.96
CA SER A 244 29.43 -21.87 6.26
C SER A 244 28.09 -21.15 6.22
N TYR A 245 27.19 -21.44 7.16
CA TYR A 245 25.90 -20.77 7.19
C TYR A 245 25.36 -20.59 8.61
N THR A 246 24.41 -19.66 8.76
CA THR A 246 23.65 -19.44 9.99
C THR A 246 22.16 -19.42 9.66
N VAL A 247 21.37 -20.13 10.46
CA VAL A 247 19.92 -20.18 10.32
C VAL A 247 19.28 -19.08 11.15
N VAL A 248 18.36 -18.35 10.54
CA VAL A 248 17.48 -17.38 11.20
C VAL A 248 16.05 -17.86 11.03
N LEU A 249 15.31 -17.99 12.14
CA LEU A 249 13.89 -18.24 12.13
C LEU A 249 13.17 -16.90 12.08
N ARG A 250 12.66 -16.51 10.90
CA ARG A 250 11.83 -15.32 10.81
C ARG A 250 10.39 -15.71 11.13
N GLY A 251 9.82 -15.00 12.09
CA GLY A 251 8.45 -15.19 12.55
C GLY A 251 7.62 -13.92 12.46
N ASP A 252 6.37 -14.01 12.92
CA ASP A 252 5.50 -12.85 13.00
C ASP A 252 6.03 -11.82 14.00
N SER A 253 6.04 -10.56 13.59
CA SER A 253 6.37 -9.43 14.46
C SER A 253 5.44 -9.33 15.66
N THR A 254 4.21 -9.84 15.60
CA THR A 254 3.29 -9.90 16.76
C THR A 254 3.40 -11.20 17.56
N LEU A 255 4.56 -11.85 17.54
CA LEU A 255 4.92 -13.02 18.36
C LEU A 255 4.17 -14.33 18.06
N ARG A 256 3.35 -14.38 17.01
CA ARG A 256 2.67 -15.62 16.60
C ARG A 256 3.63 -16.59 15.91
N GLY A 257 3.31 -17.89 15.99
CA GLY A 257 4.08 -18.98 15.38
C GLY A 257 4.45 -20.09 16.36
N HIS A 258 5.18 -21.08 15.85
CA HIS A 258 5.51 -22.33 16.57
C HIS A 258 6.81 -22.22 17.38
N PHE A 259 6.88 -21.23 18.27
CA PHE A 259 7.93 -21.17 19.29
C PHE A 259 7.46 -21.84 20.59
N PRO A 260 8.30 -22.70 21.21
CA PRO A 260 9.71 -22.97 20.89
C PRO A 260 9.96 -24.11 19.88
N GLU A 261 8.94 -24.79 19.37
CA GLU A 261 9.08 -26.05 18.64
C GLU A 261 9.96 -25.96 17.38
N GLU A 262 9.88 -24.86 16.62
CA GLU A 262 10.77 -24.60 15.47
C GLU A 262 12.23 -24.42 15.91
N ALA A 263 12.47 -23.74 17.04
CA ALA A 263 13.82 -23.53 17.55
C ALA A 263 14.42 -24.84 18.07
N ASP A 264 13.63 -25.64 18.79
CA ASP A 264 14.02 -26.98 19.24
C ASP A 264 14.34 -27.88 18.02
N ALA A 265 13.57 -27.78 16.94
CA ALA A 265 13.81 -28.52 15.70
C ALA A 265 15.16 -28.18 15.07
N VAL A 266 15.53 -26.89 14.96
CA VAL A 266 16.84 -26.46 14.44
C VAL A 266 17.97 -27.00 15.31
N VAL A 267 17.89 -26.81 16.63
CA VAL A 267 18.94 -27.24 17.57
C VAL A 267 19.12 -28.76 17.55
N SER A 268 18.03 -29.52 17.37
CA SER A 268 18.11 -30.99 17.29
C SER A 268 18.90 -31.52 16.09
N VAL A 269 19.08 -30.70 15.04
CA VAL A 269 19.83 -31.07 13.83
C VAL A 269 21.20 -30.40 13.81
N LEU A 270 21.25 -29.08 13.99
CA LEU A 270 22.49 -28.28 13.86
C LEU A 270 23.34 -28.23 15.14
N GLY A 271 22.83 -28.78 16.24
CA GLY A 271 23.47 -28.82 17.55
C GLY A 271 23.22 -27.57 18.40
N ASP A 272 23.76 -27.58 19.62
CA ASP A 272 23.55 -26.51 20.60
C ASP A 272 24.12 -25.16 20.16
N MET A 273 23.38 -24.10 20.46
CA MET A 273 23.76 -22.71 20.22
C MET A 273 24.25 -22.06 21.52
N ASP A 274 25.11 -21.05 21.42
CA ASP A 274 25.55 -20.26 22.58
C ASP A 274 24.37 -19.50 23.19
N ALA A 275 23.52 -18.88 22.38
CA ALA A 275 22.26 -18.30 22.85
C ALA A 275 21.17 -18.28 21.78
N TRP A 276 19.92 -18.24 22.22
CA TRP A 276 18.75 -17.96 21.39
C TRP A 276 18.41 -16.48 21.49
N ILE A 277 18.34 -15.80 20.35
CA ILE A 277 18.06 -14.36 20.29
C ILE A 277 16.60 -14.16 19.89
N ILE A 278 15.82 -13.44 20.70
CA ILE A 278 14.44 -13.07 20.40
C ILE A 278 14.37 -11.58 20.07
N CYS A 279 14.03 -11.26 18.83
CA CYS A 279 14.07 -9.90 18.30
C CYS A 279 12.86 -9.58 17.39
N PRO A 280 11.67 -9.30 17.96
CA PRO A 280 10.44 -9.09 17.19
C PRO A 280 10.28 -7.67 16.61
N PHE A 281 11.29 -6.81 16.72
CA PHE A 281 11.21 -5.41 16.28
C PHE A 281 10.98 -5.29 14.76
N PHE A 282 10.04 -4.42 14.38
CA PHE A 282 9.74 -4.14 12.97
C PHE A 282 9.14 -2.74 12.80
N LEU A 283 9.96 -1.79 12.35
CA LEU A 283 9.60 -0.37 12.34
C LEU A 283 8.43 -0.05 11.41
N GLN A 284 8.45 -0.58 10.18
CA GLN A 284 7.42 -0.34 9.15
C GLN A 284 6.08 -0.98 9.53
N GLY A 285 6.13 -2.03 10.35
CA GLY A 285 4.95 -2.59 11.00
C GLY A 285 4.53 -1.85 12.27
N GLY A 286 5.31 -0.90 12.77
CA GLY A 286 5.03 -0.24 14.04
C GLY A 286 5.19 -1.17 15.25
N ARG A 287 6.16 -2.09 15.22
CA ARG A 287 6.46 -3.00 16.33
C ARG A 287 7.72 -2.54 17.06
N TYR A 288 7.59 -2.29 18.35
CA TYR A 288 8.63 -1.72 19.21
C TYR A 288 8.84 -2.63 20.42
N THR A 289 10.08 -2.74 20.91
CA THR A 289 10.36 -3.42 22.18
C THR A 289 11.10 -2.45 23.08
N VAL A 290 10.46 -2.05 24.18
CA VAL A 290 10.98 -1.06 25.13
C VAL A 290 10.78 -1.60 26.55
N ASP A 291 11.82 -1.54 27.37
CA ASP A 291 11.83 -2.08 28.74
C ASP A 291 11.31 -3.52 28.83
N ASP A 292 11.76 -4.34 27.89
CA ASP A 292 11.43 -5.75 27.68
C ASP A 292 9.97 -6.00 27.28
N ILE A 293 9.14 -4.96 27.13
CA ILE A 293 7.74 -5.05 26.69
C ILE A 293 7.67 -4.86 25.18
N HIS A 294 6.99 -5.77 24.50
CA HIS A 294 6.71 -5.65 23.07
C HIS A 294 5.38 -4.91 22.84
N TYR A 295 5.40 -3.94 21.93
CA TYR A 295 4.28 -3.06 21.62
C TYR A 295 3.92 -3.12 20.13
N VAL A 296 2.63 -3.04 19.85
CA VAL A 296 2.08 -2.80 18.52
C VAL A 296 1.51 -1.38 18.48
N ALA A 297 1.99 -0.58 17.53
CA ALA A 297 1.51 0.76 17.33
C ALA A 297 0.14 0.76 16.64
N ASP A 298 -0.79 1.55 17.19
CA ASP A 298 -2.04 1.91 16.56
C ASP A 298 -2.14 3.44 16.53
N SER A 299 -1.91 4.01 15.35
CA SER A 299 -1.79 5.47 15.15
C SER A 299 -0.74 6.06 16.12
N GLU A 300 -1.13 6.98 17.00
CA GLU A 300 -0.25 7.64 17.99
C GLU A 300 -0.05 6.84 19.29
N ARG A 301 -0.50 5.59 19.35
CA ARG A 301 -0.57 4.80 20.60
C ARG A 301 0.30 3.55 20.52
N LEU A 302 0.95 3.21 21.62
CA LEU A 302 1.64 1.92 21.78
C LEU A 302 0.81 0.98 22.65
N ILE A 303 0.30 -0.11 22.06
CA ILE A 303 -0.52 -1.12 22.75
C ILE A 303 0.38 -2.32 23.07
N PRO A 304 0.47 -2.78 24.35
CA PRO A 304 1.21 -3.99 24.69
C PRO A 304 0.72 -5.19 23.89
N ALA A 305 1.64 -5.99 23.34
CA ALA A 305 1.31 -7.04 22.37
C ALA A 305 0.28 -8.05 22.88
N GLY A 306 0.35 -8.44 24.16
CA GLY A 306 -0.59 -9.35 24.83
C GLY A 306 -2.02 -8.81 25.00
N GLU A 307 -2.22 -7.49 24.86
CA GLU A 307 -3.54 -6.86 24.91
C GLU A 307 -4.19 -6.73 23.52
N THR A 308 -3.43 -6.98 22.46
CA THR A 308 -3.91 -6.85 21.08
C THR A 308 -4.81 -8.01 20.67
N GLU A 309 -5.53 -7.82 19.56
CA GLU A 309 -6.29 -8.91 18.91
C GLU A 309 -5.40 -10.07 18.44
N PHE A 310 -4.12 -9.82 18.15
CA PHE A 310 -3.16 -10.85 17.72
C PHE A 310 -2.81 -11.85 18.83
N ALA A 311 -2.83 -11.39 20.09
CA ALA A 311 -2.59 -12.25 21.25
C ALA A 311 -3.77 -13.17 21.57
N LYS A 312 -4.97 -12.84 21.07
CA LYS A 312 -6.21 -13.64 21.22
C LYS A 312 -6.40 -14.66 20.10
N ASP A 313 -5.38 -14.88 19.29
CA ASP A 313 -5.38 -15.87 18.20
C ASP A 313 -5.69 -17.28 18.74
N ALA A 314 -6.62 -17.99 18.09
CA ALA A 314 -7.08 -19.30 18.56
C ALA A 314 -6.00 -20.39 18.47
N ALA A 315 -5.02 -20.25 17.57
CA ALA A 315 -3.94 -21.21 17.38
C ALA A 315 -2.64 -20.77 18.06
N PHE A 316 -2.34 -19.47 18.06
CA PHE A 316 -1.05 -18.93 18.50
C PHE A 316 -1.12 -17.96 19.68
N GLY A 317 -2.26 -17.91 20.37
CA GLY A 317 -2.50 -16.95 21.44
C GLY A 317 -1.48 -16.99 22.58
N TYR A 318 -1.36 -15.85 23.24
CA TYR A 318 -0.49 -15.61 24.40
C TYR A 318 -1.03 -14.46 25.23
N THR A 319 -0.53 -14.28 26.46
CA THR A 319 -1.00 -13.25 27.38
C THR A 319 0.08 -12.25 27.77
N SER A 320 1.34 -12.68 27.80
CA SER A 320 2.46 -11.86 28.25
C SER A 320 2.92 -10.86 27.18
N SER A 321 3.02 -9.59 27.55
CA SER A 321 3.64 -8.56 26.68
C SER A 321 5.12 -8.34 26.98
N ASN A 322 5.58 -8.69 28.19
CA ASN A 322 7.01 -8.72 28.51
C ASN A 322 7.63 -9.97 27.86
N LEU A 323 8.67 -9.79 27.04
CA LEU A 323 9.25 -10.87 26.24
C LEU A 323 9.90 -11.97 27.10
N LYS A 324 10.40 -11.66 28.30
CA LYS A 324 10.96 -12.67 29.21
C LYS A 324 9.86 -13.58 29.74
N GLN A 325 8.74 -12.98 30.17
CA GLN A 325 7.55 -13.71 30.61
C GLN A 325 6.91 -14.48 29.46
N TRP A 326 6.91 -13.90 28.26
CA TRP A 326 6.43 -14.56 27.04
C TRP A 326 7.27 -15.81 26.71
N VAL A 327 8.60 -15.76 26.86
CA VAL A 327 9.45 -16.95 26.71
C VAL A 327 9.07 -18.03 27.72
N GLU A 328 8.85 -17.68 28.98
CA GLU A 328 8.41 -18.62 30.02
C GLU A 328 7.03 -19.23 29.68
N GLU A 329 6.08 -18.40 29.27
CA GLU A 329 4.73 -18.82 28.84
C GLU A 329 4.80 -19.81 27.68
N LYS A 330 5.50 -19.45 26.59
CA LYS A 330 5.58 -20.27 25.39
C LYS A 330 6.37 -21.55 25.60
N THR A 331 7.38 -21.53 26.46
CA THR A 331 8.15 -22.73 26.82
C THR A 331 7.50 -23.56 27.93
N LYS A 332 6.31 -23.16 28.40
CA LYS A 332 5.54 -23.85 29.46
C LYS A 332 6.37 -24.02 30.74
N GLY A 333 7.15 -22.99 31.10
CA GLY A 333 8.00 -22.98 32.30
C GLY A 333 9.34 -23.71 32.16
N ARG A 334 9.71 -24.20 30.97
CA ARG A 334 11.03 -24.81 30.73
C ARG A 334 12.17 -23.79 30.86
N ILE A 335 11.92 -22.53 30.50
CA ILE A 335 12.86 -21.41 30.65
C ILE A 335 12.16 -20.34 31.48
N LEU A 336 12.69 -20.04 32.66
CA LEU A 336 12.06 -19.08 33.59
C LEU A 336 12.41 -17.62 33.23
N GLU A 337 11.53 -16.66 33.55
CA GLU A 337 11.75 -15.22 33.29
C GLU A 337 13.15 -14.74 33.74
N ASN A 338 13.62 -15.18 34.91
CA ASN A 338 14.90 -14.77 35.49
C ASN A 338 16.13 -15.38 34.81
N GLN A 339 15.95 -16.38 33.94
CA GLN A 339 17.00 -16.99 33.12
C GLN A 339 17.14 -16.32 31.76
N VAL A 340 16.19 -15.44 31.39
CA VAL A 340 16.20 -14.73 30.10
C VAL A 340 16.98 -13.43 30.25
N SER A 341 18.10 -13.32 29.53
CA SER A 341 18.90 -12.11 29.45
C SER A 341 18.25 -11.06 28.53
N SER A 342 18.65 -9.80 28.67
CA SER A 342 18.12 -8.71 27.83
C SER A 342 19.19 -7.72 27.41
N ILE A 343 19.12 -7.32 26.14
CA ILE A 343 19.83 -6.17 25.60
C ILE A 343 18.89 -4.97 25.67
N SER A 344 19.24 -3.99 26.50
CA SER A 344 18.45 -2.77 26.69
C SER A 344 18.74 -1.72 25.61
N ILE A 345 17.79 -0.80 25.39
CA ILE A 345 18.02 0.36 24.51
C ILE A 345 19.16 1.23 25.04
N SER A 346 19.33 1.32 26.37
CA SER A 346 20.45 2.08 26.94
C SER A 346 21.81 1.48 26.56
N LEU A 347 21.95 0.15 26.56
CA LEU A 347 23.18 -0.52 26.13
C LEU A 347 23.44 -0.22 24.64
N LEU A 348 22.43 -0.37 23.78
CA LEU A 348 22.53 -0.10 22.34
C LEU A 348 22.91 1.35 22.04
N ARG A 349 22.30 2.31 22.74
CA ARG A 349 22.44 3.74 22.43
C ARG A 349 23.57 4.46 23.16
N LYS A 350 24.04 3.94 24.30
CA LYS A 350 25.11 4.58 25.10
C LYS A 350 26.44 3.83 25.10
N GLU A 351 26.42 2.51 24.92
CA GLU A 351 27.62 1.68 25.02
C GLU A 351 28.02 1.05 23.68
N GLY A 352 27.08 0.92 22.75
CA GLY A 352 27.34 0.60 21.35
C GLY A 352 27.65 -0.87 21.04
N PRO A 353 28.17 -1.17 19.84
CA PRO A 353 28.36 -2.55 19.35
C PRO A 353 29.31 -3.40 20.19
N ASP A 354 30.41 -2.83 20.69
CA ASP A 354 31.43 -3.58 21.43
C ASP A 354 30.88 -4.11 22.77
N ALA A 355 30.04 -3.32 23.45
CA ALA A 355 29.36 -3.75 24.67
C ALA A 355 28.32 -4.85 24.41
N VAL A 356 27.59 -4.76 23.28
CA VAL A 356 26.71 -5.84 22.82
C VAL A 356 27.52 -7.13 22.58
N CYS A 357 28.65 -7.05 21.90
CA CYS A 357 29.54 -8.19 21.68
C CYS A 357 30.01 -8.82 23.00
N GLN A 358 30.46 -8.00 23.96
CA GLN A 358 30.92 -8.49 25.27
C GLN A 358 29.81 -9.20 26.03
N LEU A 359 28.60 -8.63 26.05
CA LEU A 359 27.44 -9.24 26.71
C LEU A 359 27.09 -10.58 26.07
N LEU A 360 26.98 -10.63 24.73
CA LEU A 360 26.69 -11.87 24.00
C LEU A 360 27.77 -12.94 24.22
N CYS A 361 29.04 -12.57 24.29
CA CYS A 361 30.13 -13.50 24.57
C CYS A 361 30.09 -14.06 26.00
N SER A 362 29.55 -13.30 26.95
CA SER A 362 29.43 -13.67 28.37
C SER A 362 28.26 -14.61 28.69
N LEU A 363 27.31 -14.76 27.76
CA LEU A 363 26.12 -15.60 27.97
C LEU A 363 26.49 -17.08 28.13
N GLU A 364 25.78 -17.76 29.05
CA GLU A 364 25.88 -19.20 29.21
C GLU A 364 25.30 -19.91 28.00
N LYS A 365 25.93 -21.03 27.61
CA LYS A 365 25.53 -21.81 26.43
C LYS A 365 24.10 -22.32 26.57
N GLY A 366 23.25 -22.05 25.57
CA GLY A 366 21.84 -22.44 25.55
C GLY A 366 20.90 -21.45 26.24
N SER A 367 21.42 -20.31 26.70
CA SER A 367 20.59 -19.24 27.28
C SER A 367 19.72 -18.55 26.23
N VAL A 368 18.70 -17.81 26.69
CA VAL A 368 17.84 -16.97 25.83
C VAL A 368 18.13 -15.51 26.13
N CYS A 369 18.26 -14.71 25.08
CA CYS A 369 18.43 -13.27 25.17
C CYS A 369 17.37 -12.55 24.32
N ILE A 370 16.65 -11.62 24.91
CA ILE A 370 15.71 -10.75 24.19
C ILE A 370 16.40 -9.43 23.82
N VAL A 371 15.95 -8.80 22.74
CA VAL A 371 16.52 -7.53 22.24
C VAL A 371 15.46 -6.44 22.24
N ASN A 372 15.74 -5.35 22.95
CA ASN A 372 14.95 -4.13 22.87
C ASN A 372 15.38 -3.29 21.67
N ALA A 373 14.43 -2.69 20.96
CA ALA A 373 14.70 -1.78 19.85
C ALA A 373 13.50 -0.88 19.61
N ALA A 374 13.78 0.39 19.29
CA ALA A 374 12.77 1.37 18.94
C ALA A 374 13.05 2.12 17.62
N SER A 375 14.19 1.84 16.99
CA SER A 375 14.65 2.43 15.74
C SER A 375 15.43 1.39 14.91
N GLU A 376 15.55 1.63 13.60
CA GLU A 376 16.46 0.83 12.74
C GLU A 376 17.92 0.99 13.19
N ARG A 377 18.28 2.13 13.80
CA ARG A 377 19.64 2.34 14.33
C ARG A 377 19.97 1.40 15.48
N ASP A 378 19.01 1.18 16.39
CA ASP A 378 19.16 0.21 17.48
C ASP A 378 19.43 -1.19 16.93
N MET A 379 18.72 -1.54 15.85
CA MET A 379 18.89 -2.84 15.19
C MET A 379 20.27 -2.99 14.53
N ASN A 380 20.75 -1.93 13.89
CA ASN A 380 22.08 -1.90 13.27
C ASN A 380 23.19 -2.07 14.31
N VAL A 381 23.09 -1.41 15.47
CA VAL A 381 24.05 -1.57 16.57
C VAL A 381 24.04 -3.00 17.10
N PHE A 382 22.85 -3.57 17.32
CA PHE A 382 22.73 -4.96 17.76
C PHE A 382 23.34 -5.94 16.75
N ALA A 383 23.02 -5.81 15.47
CA ALA A 383 23.54 -6.64 14.41
C ALA A 383 25.09 -6.55 14.32
N ALA A 384 25.67 -5.36 14.50
CA ALA A 384 27.12 -5.17 14.49
C ALA A 384 27.79 -5.90 15.65
N GLY A 385 27.29 -5.74 16.89
CA GLY A 385 27.83 -6.43 18.06
C GLY A 385 27.68 -7.96 17.98
N MET A 386 26.58 -8.43 17.38
CA MET A 386 26.37 -9.86 17.11
C MET A 386 27.36 -10.41 16.08
N ILE A 387 27.64 -9.68 14.99
CA ILE A 387 28.66 -10.05 14.01
C ILE A 387 30.03 -10.16 14.67
N GLN A 388 30.41 -9.20 15.52
CA GLN A 388 31.66 -9.25 16.26
C GLN A 388 31.75 -10.48 17.17
N ALA A 389 30.67 -10.84 17.88
CA ALA A 389 30.63 -12.04 18.72
C ALA A 389 30.75 -13.33 17.88
N GLU A 390 30.14 -13.39 16.70
CA GLU A 390 30.28 -14.52 15.78
C GLU A 390 31.70 -14.65 15.21
N LEU A 391 32.39 -13.53 14.94
CA LEU A 391 33.80 -13.53 14.54
C LEU A 391 34.71 -14.06 15.65
N GLN A 392 34.28 -13.98 16.92
CA GLN A 392 34.95 -14.64 18.07
C GLN A 392 34.54 -16.12 18.24
N GLY A 393 33.78 -16.68 17.30
CA GLY A 393 33.41 -18.10 17.26
C GLY A 393 32.08 -18.46 17.92
N LYS A 394 31.29 -17.48 18.38
CA LYS A 394 29.95 -17.72 18.95
C LYS A 394 28.93 -18.08 17.87
N ARG A 395 27.94 -18.91 18.24
CA ARG A 395 26.84 -19.34 17.37
C ARG A 395 25.51 -19.02 18.01
N PHE A 396 24.63 -18.34 17.28
CA PHE A 396 23.34 -17.90 17.78
C PHE A 396 22.21 -18.42 16.88
N LEU A 397 21.05 -18.68 17.48
CA LEU A 397 19.80 -18.92 16.75
C LEU A 397 18.86 -17.75 16.97
N CYS A 398 18.54 -17.02 15.91
CA CYS A 398 17.65 -15.86 15.99
C CYS A 398 16.21 -16.26 15.66
N ARG A 399 15.28 -15.90 16.54
CA ARG A 399 13.85 -15.74 16.22
C ARG A 399 13.54 -14.26 16.09
N THR A 400 13.19 -13.82 14.89
CA THR A 400 13.15 -12.38 14.58
C THR A 400 11.97 -11.97 13.70
N ALA A 401 11.69 -10.66 13.65
CA ALA A 401 10.91 -10.02 12.59
C ALA A 401 11.81 -9.49 11.46
N ALA A 402 11.25 -8.71 10.53
CA ALA A 402 11.91 -8.34 9.27
C ALA A 402 13.14 -7.42 9.43
N SER A 403 13.10 -6.42 10.32
CA SER A 403 14.15 -5.38 10.42
C SER A 403 15.54 -5.94 10.75
N PHE A 404 15.62 -7.00 11.57
CA PHE A 404 16.92 -7.62 11.90
C PHE A 404 17.62 -8.19 10.66
N VAL A 405 16.88 -8.83 9.75
CA VAL A 405 17.52 -9.48 8.60
C VAL A 405 18.21 -8.44 7.72
N SER A 406 17.53 -7.34 7.41
CA SER A 406 18.08 -6.23 6.64
C SER A 406 19.29 -5.58 7.33
N ALA A 407 19.23 -5.38 8.65
CA ALA A 407 20.36 -4.87 9.44
C ALA A 407 21.55 -5.84 9.41
N ARG A 408 21.29 -7.14 9.59
CA ARG A 408 22.32 -8.19 9.66
C ARG A 408 23.12 -8.34 8.38
N ILE A 409 22.54 -8.00 7.22
CA ILE A 409 23.18 -8.10 5.90
C ILE A 409 23.47 -6.74 5.26
N GLY A 410 23.27 -5.63 5.98
CA GLY A 410 23.61 -4.29 5.51
C GLY A 410 22.79 -3.79 4.32
N ILE A 411 21.53 -4.21 4.19
CA ILE A 411 20.64 -3.71 3.13
C ILE A 411 20.23 -2.27 3.43
N LYS A 412 20.39 -1.40 2.44
CA LYS A 412 19.95 0.00 2.50
C LYS A 412 18.49 0.11 2.03
N PRO A 413 17.63 0.90 2.71
CA PRO A 413 16.26 1.12 2.26
C PRO A 413 16.20 1.68 0.83
N LYS A 414 15.28 1.17 0.01
CA LYS A 414 14.94 1.72 -1.31
C LYS A 414 13.54 2.34 -1.27
N PRO A 415 13.29 3.40 -2.07
CA PRO A 415 11.93 3.90 -2.24
C PRO A 415 11.01 2.84 -2.88
N PRO A 416 9.68 2.93 -2.71
CA PRO A 416 8.75 2.03 -3.36
C PRO A 416 8.90 2.03 -4.89
N ILE A 417 8.95 0.83 -5.48
CA ILE A 417 9.12 0.59 -6.90
C ILE A 417 7.79 0.80 -7.62
N ARG A 418 7.85 1.50 -8.76
CA ARG A 418 6.75 1.70 -9.70
C ARG A 418 6.88 0.78 -10.92
N PRO A 419 5.80 0.52 -11.68
CA PRO A 419 5.87 -0.27 -12.90
C PRO A 419 6.94 0.21 -13.91
N ASN A 420 7.11 1.53 -14.05
CA ASN A 420 8.09 2.12 -14.95
C ASN A 420 9.54 1.76 -14.57
N ASP A 421 9.84 1.64 -13.28
CA ASP A 421 11.18 1.28 -12.78
C ASP A 421 11.58 -0.16 -13.17
N LEU A 422 10.58 -1.02 -13.43
CA LEU A 422 10.77 -2.40 -13.91
C LEU A 422 10.81 -2.50 -15.44
N GLY A 423 10.72 -1.37 -16.16
CA GLY A 423 10.63 -1.37 -17.62
C GLY A 423 9.35 -2.01 -18.15
N LEU A 424 8.28 -2.08 -17.33
CA LEU A 424 6.98 -2.55 -17.78
C LEU A 424 6.40 -1.49 -18.73
N LYS A 425 6.56 -1.71 -20.04
CA LYS A 425 5.85 -0.94 -21.08
C LYS A 425 4.33 -1.01 -20.85
N ARG A 426 3.56 -0.07 -21.41
CA ARG A 426 2.07 -0.12 -21.41
C ARG A 426 1.59 -1.46 -21.99
N ASN A 427 1.43 -2.44 -21.11
CA ASN A 427 0.89 -3.75 -21.45
C ASN A 427 -0.63 -3.65 -21.31
N LEU A 428 -1.34 -4.00 -22.38
CA LEU A 428 -2.79 -3.91 -22.48
C LEU A 428 -3.52 -4.85 -21.51
N ALA A 429 -2.84 -5.78 -20.85
CA ALA A 429 -3.45 -6.67 -19.86
C ALA A 429 -3.70 -5.98 -18.51
N GLY A 430 -4.80 -6.34 -17.85
CA GLY A 430 -5.12 -5.93 -16.49
C GLY A 430 -4.23 -6.59 -15.43
N GLY A 431 -4.17 -6.00 -14.25
CA GLY A 431 -3.64 -6.64 -13.04
C GLY A 431 -4.62 -7.62 -12.41
N LEU A 432 -4.11 -8.59 -11.65
CA LEU A 432 -4.91 -9.53 -10.86
C LEU A 432 -4.67 -9.31 -9.37
N ILE A 433 -5.71 -8.95 -8.64
CA ILE A 433 -5.68 -8.71 -7.20
C ILE A 433 -6.48 -9.83 -6.52
N VAL A 434 -5.88 -10.56 -5.58
CA VAL A 434 -6.55 -11.67 -4.88
C VAL A 434 -6.54 -11.44 -3.37
N VAL A 435 -7.72 -11.42 -2.76
CA VAL A 435 -7.90 -11.18 -1.33
C VAL A 435 -8.71 -12.33 -0.71
N GLY A 436 -8.03 -13.21 0.01
CA GLY A 436 -8.66 -14.38 0.64
C GLY A 436 -9.11 -14.19 2.09
N SER A 437 -8.45 -13.31 2.84
CA SER A 437 -8.65 -13.19 4.30
C SER A 437 -9.88 -12.37 4.68
N TYR A 438 -10.61 -12.82 5.71
CA TYR A 438 -11.62 -12.03 6.43
C TYR A 438 -11.04 -11.52 7.75
N VAL A 439 -10.63 -10.25 7.78
CA VAL A 439 -10.17 -9.53 8.97
C VAL A 439 -10.74 -8.11 8.88
N PRO A 440 -11.23 -7.49 9.97
CA PRO A 440 -11.84 -6.16 9.91
C PRO A 440 -11.01 -5.11 9.16
N LYS A 441 -9.68 -5.12 9.35
CA LYS A 441 -8.75 -4.24 8.64
C LYS A 441 -8.71 -4.52 7.13
N THR A 442 -8.63 -5.78 6.72
CA THR A 442 -8.66 -6.18 5.30
C THR A 442 -9.99 -5.80 4.64
N THR A 443 -11.12 -5.91 5.36
CA THR A 443 -12.43 -5.49 4.85
C THR A 443 -12.43 -3.99 4.56
N LYS A 444 -12.02 -3.15 5.53
CA LYS A 444 -11.90 -1.69 5.33
C LYS A 444 -11.02 -1.32 4.14
N GLN A 445 -9.86 -1.98 4.00
CA GLN A 445 -8.95 -1.74 2.88
C GLN A 445 -9.55 -2.10 1.51
N VAL A 446 -10.37 -3.15 1.45
CA VAL A 446 -11.06 -3.52 0.20
C VAL A 446 -12.23 -2.59 -0.10
N ASP A 447 -12.97 -2.15 0.91
CA ASP A 447 -14.07 -1.20 0.72
C ASP A 447 -13.53 0.15 0.20
N GLU A 448 -12.39 0.60 0.73
CA GLU A 448 -11.70 1.80 0.25
C GLU A 448 -11.20 1.62 -1.19
N LEU A 449 -10.57 0.48 -1.51
CA LEU A 449 -10.16 0.13 -2.88
C LEU A 449 -11.35 0.17 -3.85
N ARG A 450 -12.49 -0.41 -3.47
CA ARG A 450 -13.72 -0.41 -4.28
C ARG A 450 -14.24 1.00 -4.51
N SER A 451 -14.19 1.85 -3.49
CA SER A 451 -14.65 3.24 -3.60
C SER A 451 -13.74 4.08 -4.49
N GLN A 452 -12.43 4.01 -4.29
CA GLN A 452 -11.48 4.87 -5.01
C GLN A 452 -11.22 4.41 -6.46
N CYS A 453 -11.33 3.10 -6.74
CA CYS A 453 -11.01 2.53 -8.06
C CYS A 453 -12.25 2.04 -8.82
N ALA A 454 -13.46 2.52 -8.49
CA ALA A 454 -14.72 2.02 -9.05
C ALA A 454 -14.78 2.00 -10.60
N GLN A 455 -14.11 2.95 -11.26
CA GLN A 455 -14.11 3.06 -12.72
C GLN A 455 -13.08 2.14 -13.40
N SER A 456 -11.94 1.91 -12.77
CA SER A 456 -10.80 1.17 -13.32
C SER A 456 -10.73 -0.30 -12.88
N LEU A 457 -11.33 -0.63 -11.73
CA LEU A 457 -11.32 -1.97 -11.12
C LEU A 457 -12.60 -2.75 -11.45
N ARG A 458 -12.45 -4.05 -11.72
CA ARG A 458 -13.57 -5.01 -11.79
C ARG A 458 -13.50 -5.95 -10.60
N VAL A 459 -14.62 -6.15 -9.93
CA VAL A 459 -14.69 -6.94 -8.71
C VAL A 459 -15.45 -8.23 -8.99
N ILE A 460 -14.83 -9.36 -8.69
CA ILE A 460 -15.44 -10.68 -8.73
C ILE A 460 -15.48 -11.19 -7.30
N GLU A 461 -16.68 -11.33 -6.75
CA GLU A 461 -16.87 -11.93 -5.44
C GLU A 461 -16.91 -13.46 -5.56
N VAL A 462 -16.20 -14.13 -4.64
CA VAL A 462 -16.14 -15.59 -4.50
C VAL A 462 -17.02 -15.98 -3.32
N SER A 463 -18.11 -16.69 -3.58
CA SER A 463 -19.01 -17.14 -2.51
C SER A 463 -18.36 -18.24 -1.68
N VAL A 464 -18.06 -17.94 -0.40
CA VAL A 464 -17.47 -18.92 0.54
C VAL A 464 -18.40 -20.11 0.77
N GLU A 465 -19.71 -19.90 0.74
CA GLU A 465 -20.71 -20.97 0.84
C GLU A 465 -20.59 -21.92 -0.35
N MET A 466 -20.64 -21.40 -1.58
CA MET A 466 -20.61 -22.21 -2.81
C MET A 466 -19.32 -23.02 -2.96
N ILE A 467 -18.17 -22.45 -2.63
CA ILE A 467 -16.88 -23.16 -2.69
C ILE A 467 -16.71 -24.21 -1.58
N SER A 468 -17.59 -24.18 -0.56
CA SER A 468 -17.65 -25.15 0.54
C SER A 468 -18.69 -26.26 0.31
N LEU A 469 -19.51 -26.16 -0.75
CA LEU A 469 -20.51 -27.16 -1.14
C LEU A 469 -19.90 -28.32 -1.97
N LYS A 470 -20.74 -29.18 -2.56
CA LYS A 470 -20.32 -30.38 -3.30
C LYS A 470 -19.49 -30.00 -4.54
N SER A 471 -18.72 -30.97 -5.04
CA SER A 471 -17.75 -30.77 -6.13
C SER A 471 -18.33 -30.06 -7.36
N THR A 472 -19.57 -30.36 -7.77
CA THR A 472 -20.17 -29.75 -8.96
C THR A 472 -20.47 -28.25 -8.81
N GLU A 473 -21.02 -27.82 -7.67
CA GLU A 473 -21.37 -26.42 -7.42
C GLU A 473 -20.12 -25.56 -7.25
N ARG A 474 -19.11 -26.11 -6.56
CA ARG A 474 -17.78 -25.52 -6.45
C ARG A 474 -17.17 -25.29 -7.84
N ASP A 475 -17.19 -26.30 -8.70
CA ASP A 475 -16.56 -26.24 -10.01
C ASP A 475 -17.25 -25.24 -10.96
N GLN A 476 -18.58 -25.12 -10.87
CA GLN A 476 -19.36 -24.09 -11.57
C GLN A 476 -18.99 -22.68 -11.11
N GLU A 477 -18.89 -22.44 -9.80
CA GLU A 477 -18.53 -21.13 -9.26
C GLU A 477 -17.10 -20.74 -9.66
N ILE A 478 -16.15 -21.69 -9.56
CA ILE A 478 -14.77 -21.47 -10.02
C ILE A 478 -14.74 -21.14 -11.51
N SER A 479 -15.46 -21.90 -12.34
CA SER A 479 -15.49 -21.67 -13.79
C SER A 479 -16.04 -20.28 -14.14
N ARG A 480 -17.12 -19.84 -13.47
CA ARG A 480 -17.68 -18.49 -13.62
C ARG A 480 -16.65 -17.41 -13.30
N ILE A 481 -15.91 -17.57 -12.21
CA ILE A 481 -14.89 -16.60 -11.78
C ILE A 481 -13.73 -16.55 -12.79
N VAL A 482 -13.31 -17.70 -13.30
CA VAL A 482 -12.24 -17.82 -14.30
C VAL A 482 -12.62 -17.17 -15.62
N GLU A 483 -13.83 -17.41 -16.12
CA GLU A 483 -14.34 -16.79 -17.36
C GLU A 483 -14.34 -15.25 -17.25
N LEU A 484 -14.88 -14.72 -16.14
CA LEU A 484 -14.89 -13.28 -15.89
C LEU A 484 -13.47 -12.72 -15.72
N GLY A 485 -12.62 -13.42 -14.97
CA GLY A 485 -11.23 -13.02 -14.73
C GLY A 485 -10.44 -12.92 -16.03
N ASN A 486 -10.54 -13.93 -16.90
CA ASN A 486 -9.92 -13.92 -18.22
C ASN A 486 -10.43 -12.74 -19.07
N ALA A 487 -11.75 -12.54 -19.15
CA ALA A 487 -12.34 -11.46 -19.93
C ALA A 487 -11.90 -10.06 -19.48
N TYR A 488 -11.82 -9.83 -18.15
CA TYR A 488 -11.40 -8.54 -17.61
C TYR A 488 -9.90 -8.28 -17.77
N ILE A 489 -9.06 -9.29 -17.51
CA ILE A 489 -7.61 -9.16 -17.70
C ILE A 489 -7.29 -8.91 -19.18
N GLN A 490 -7.91 -9.63 -20.11
CA GLN A 490 -7.70 -9.44 -21.56
C GLN A 490 -8.18 -8.08 -22.07
N SER A 491 -9.18 -7.48 -21.42
CA SER A 491 -9.69 -6.15 -21.76
C SER A 491 -8.95 -5.01 -21.06
N GLY A 492 -7.84 -5.29 -20.37
CA GLY A 492 -7.00 -4.29 -19.70
C GLY A 492 -7.55 -3.76 -18.40
N ARG A 493 -8.54 -4.44 -17.81
CA ARG A 493 -9.16 -4.04 -16.55
C ARG A 493 -8.50 -4.77 -15.39
N ASP A 494 -7.98 -4.01 -14.43
CA ASP A 494 -7.50 -4.57 -13.17
C ASP A 494 -8.67 -5.29 -12.47
N THR A 495 -8.43 -6.51 -12.02
CA THR A 495 -9.48 -7.41 -11.54
C THR A 495 -9.20 -7.85 -10.10
N LEU A 496 -10.13 -7.52 -9.21
CA LEU A 496 -10.15 -7.96 -7.82
C LEU A 496 -11.00 -9.22 -7.66
N VAL A 497 -10.36 -10.34 -7.31
CA VAL A 497 -11.00 -11.56 -6.82
C VAL A 497 -11.00 -11.53 -5.29
N VAL A 498 -12.17 -11.49 -4.67
CA VAL A 498 -12.32 -11.36 -3.21
C VAL A 498 -13.36 -12.32 -2.67
N THR A 499 -13.05 -12.96 -1.54
CA THR A 499 -13.99 -13.84 -0.84
C THR A 499 -15.16 -13.07 -0.22
N SER A 500 -16.34 -13.69 -0.17
CA SER A 500 -17.53 -13.10 0.45
C SER A 500 -17.26 -12.76 1.92
N ARG A 501 -17.77 -11.59 2.36
CA ARG A 501 -17.43 -10.98 3.65
C ARG A 501 -18.31 -11.48 4.81
N GLN A 502 -18.66 -12.76 4.84
CA GLN A 502 -19.29 -13.37 6.02
C GLN A 502 -18.25 -14.17 6.80
N LEU A 503 -18.07 -13.85 8.10
CA LEU A 503 -17.19 -14.61 8.97
C LEU A 503 -17.78 -15.99 9.22
N ILE A 504 -17.11 -17.04 8.72
CA ILE A 504 -17.44 -18.43 9.07
C ILE A 504 -16.30 -18.97 9.93
N THR A 505 -16.50 -18.98 11.25
CA THR A 505 -15.56 -19.59 12.21
C THR A 505 -16.05 -20.96 12.63
N GLY A 506 -15.14 -21.94 12.69
CA GLY A 506 -15.41 -23.24 13.28
C GLY A 506 -15.60 -23.13 14.80
N LYS A 507 -16.15 -24.18 15.42
CA LYS A 507 -16.27 -24.28 16.89
C LYS A 507 -14.93 -24.64 17.54
N THR A 508 -13.98 -25.17 16.77
CA THR A 508 -12.61 -25.49 17.20
C THR A 508 -11.54 -24.82 16.32
N PRO A 509 -10.28 -24.70 16.80
CA PRO A 509 -9.16 -24.26 15.98
C PRO A 509 -8.96 -25.10 14.71
N GLU A 510 -9.14 -26.43 14.82
CA GLU A 510 -8.99 -27.37 13.71
C GLU A 510 -10.07 -27.18 12.64
N GLU A 511 -11.33 -26.99 13.04
CA GLU A 511 -12.43 -26.69 12.10
C GLU A 511 -12.21 -25.35 11.38
N SER A 512 -11.69 -24.35 12.10
CA SER A 512 -11.36 -23.03 11.51
C SER A 512 -10.20 -23.13 10.51
N LEU A 513 -9.20 -23.96 10.79
CA LEU A 513 -8.11 -24.29 9.85
C LEU A 513 -8.63 -25.00 8.60
N GLU A 514 -9.58 -25.93 8.73
CA GLU A 514 -10.16 -26.66 7.60
C GLU A 514 -10.95 -25.74 6.64
N ILE A 515 -11.72 -24.78 7.18
CA ILE A 515 -12.42 -23.77 6.38
C ILE A 515 -11.43 -22.91 5.61
N ASN A 516 -10.40 -22.40 6.30
CA ASN A 516 -9.33 -21.61 5.67
C ASN A 516 -8.63 -22.39 4.55
N TYR A 517 -8.41 -23.70 4.75
CA TYR A 517 -7.83 -24.56 3.73
C TYR A 517 -8.74 -24.69 2.50
N LYS A 518 -10.06 -24.90 2.67
CA LYS A 518 -11.02 -24.99 1.55
C LYS A 518 -11.07 -23.70 0.73
N VAL A 519 -11.08 -22.56 1.41
CA VAL A 519 -11.05 -21.23 0.77
C VAL A 519 -9.75 -21.02 0.01
N SER A 520 -8.60 -21.28 0.65
CA SER A 520 -7.29 -21.11 0.01
C SER A 520 -7.15 -22.02 -1.22
N SER A 521 -7.57 -23.28 -1.11
CA SER A 521 -7.60 -24.23 -2.23
C SER A 521 -8.45 -23.75 -3.40
N ALA A 522 -9.61 -23.14 -3.15
CA ALA A 522 -10.45 -22.57 -4.21
C ALA A 522 -9.76 -21.39 -4.91
N LEU A 523 -9.14 -20.49 -4.15
CA LEU A 523 -8.41 -19.35 -4.72
C LEU A 523 -7.21 -19.80 -5.55
N VAL A 524 -6.48 -20.82 -5.08
CA VAL A 524 -5.40 -21.45 -5.86
C VAL A 524 -5.94 -21.98 -7.19
N GLU A 525 -7.02 -22.75 -7.15
CA GLU A 525 -7.63 -23.35 -8.34
C GLU A 525 -8.16 -22.30 -9.33
N ILE A 526 -8.76 -21.21 -8.83
CA ILE A 526 -9.18 -20.07 -9.66
C ILE A 526 -7.96 -19.48 -10.38
N VAL A 527 -6.88 -19.16 -9.65
CA VAL A 527 -5.69 -18.55 -10.24
C VAL A 527 -5.00 -19.53 -11.21
N GLN A 528 -5.01 -20.84 -10.93
CA GLN A 528 -4.50 -21.90 -11.82
C GLN A 528 -5.32 -22.07 -13.11
N ARG A 529 -6.58 -21.66 -13.14
CA ARG A 529 -7.44 -21.77 -14.33
C ARG A 529 -7.56 -20.46 -15.13
N ILE A 530 -7.13 -19.33 -14.57
CA ILE A 530 -6.98 -18.07 -15.32
C ILE A 530 -5.77 -18.20 -16.26
N ASP A 531 -6.01 -18.28 -17.57
CA ASP A 531 -4.97 -18.44 -18.60
C ASP A 531 -4.39 -17.10 -19.08
N SER A 532 -5.12 -16.01 -18.85
CA SER A 532 -4.71 -14.68 -19.27
C SER A 532 -3.56 -14.18 -18.41
N ARG A 533 -2.41 -13.88 -19.03
CA ARG A 533 -1.23 -13.36 -18.32
C ARG A 533 -1.50 -11.94 -17.79
N PRO A 534 -1.57 -11.71 -16.47
CA PRO A 534 -1.80 -10.38 -15.90
C PRO A 534 -0.53 -9.53 -15.95
N ARG A 535 -0.68 -8.20 -15.93
CA ARG A 535 0.44 -7.24 -15.87
C ARG A 535 1.22 -7.33 -14.57
N TYR A 536 0.51 -7.53 -13.47
CA TYR A 536 1.03 -7.76 -12.12
C TYR A 536 0.02 -8.60 -11.35
N ILE A 537 0.48 -9.28 -10.31
CA ILE A 537 -0.37 -10.02 -9.40
C ILE A 537 -0.16 -9.46 -8.00
N LEU A 538 -1.24 -9.13 -7.29
CA LEU A 538 -1.21 -8.71 -5.90
C LEU A 538 -2.01 -9.71 -5.07
N ALA A 539 -1.35 -10.37 -4.11
CA ALA A 539 -2.02 -11.24 -3.15
C ALA A 539 -2.02 -10.60 -1.77
N LYS A 540 -3.17 -10.59 -1.10
CA LYS A 540 -3.30 -10.03 0.25
C LYS A 540 -3.53 -11.11 1.31
N GLY A 541 -2.66 -11.08 2.33
CA GLY A 541 -2.64 -12.01 3.46
C GLY A 541 -1.50 -13.02 3.33
N GLY A 542 -0.86 -13.39 4.44
CA GLY A 542 0.33 -14.26 4.44
C GLY A 542 0.05 -15.62 3.79
N ILE A 543 -0.95 -16.35 4.27
CA ILE A 543 -1.32 -17.69 3.74
C ILE A 543 -1.75 -17.60 2.27
N THR A 544 -2.65 -16.65 1.93
CA THR A 544 -3.11 -16.46 0.55
C THR A 544 -1.96 -16.15 -0.38
N SER A 545 -1.02 -15.29 0.03
CA SER A 545 0.15 -14.98 -0.80
C SER A 545 1.06 -16.20 -0.98
N SER A 546 1.25 -16.99 0.08
CA SER A 546 2.10 -18.18 0.01
C SER A 546 1.52 -19.21 -0.95
N ASP A 547 0.25 -19.54 -0.77
CA ASP A 547 -0.43 -20.57 -1.55
C ASP A 547 -0.55 -20.16 -3.02
N LEU A 548 -0.80 -18.88 -3.31
CA LEU A 548 -0.84 -18.42 -4.69
C LEU A 548 0.54 -18.46 -5.35
N ALA A 549 1.60 -18.01 -4.68
CA ALA A 549 2.96 -18.07 -5.23
C ALA A 549 3.41 -19.52 -5.49
N THR A 550 3.23 -20.39 -4.50
CA THR A 550 3.81 -21.75 -4.52
C THR A 550 2.94 -22.77 -5.26
N LYS A 551 1.61 -22.73 -5.08
CA LYS A 551 0.70 -23.73 -5.64
C LYS A 551 0.05 -23.23 -6.92
N ALA A 552 -0.37 -21.96 -6.98
CA ALA A 552 -1.11 -21.47 -8.13
C ALA A 552 -0.22 -21.02 -9.29
N LEU A 553 0.88 -20.36 -8.96
CA LEU A 553 1.87 -19.86 -9.92
C LEU A 553 3.06 -20.81 -10.07
N GLU A 554 3.13 -21.86 -9.24
CA GLU A 554 4.17 -22.89 -9.26
C GLU A 554 5.60 -22.31 -9.16
N ALA A 555 5.74 -21.15 -8.49
CA ALA A 555 7.03 -20.51 -8.32
C ALA A 555 7.89 -21.36 -7.37
N ARG A 556 9.00 -21.87 -7.88
CA ARG A 556 10.03 -22.58 -7.09
C ARG A 556 11.06 -21.61 -6.54
N ARG A 557 11.27 -20.51 -7.27
CA ARG A 557 12.17 -19.42 -6.92
C ARG A 557 11.53 -18.07 -7.24
N ALA A 558 11.86 -17.07 -6.43
CA ALA A 558 11.52 -15.69 -6.70
C ALA A 558 12.64 -14.77 -6.22
N LYS A 559 12.80 -13.64 -6.89
CA LYS A 559 13.73 -12.59 -6.45
C LYS A 559 12.95 -11.43 -5.85
N VAL A 560 13.30 -11.02 -4.63
CA VAL A 560 12.73 -9.82 -4.01
C VAL A 560 13.35 -8.60 -4.68
N MET A 561 12.57 -7.83 -5.45
CA MET A 561 13.05 -6.64 -6.16
C MET A 561 13.12 -5.42 -5.25
N GLY A 562 12.27 -5.39 -4.22
CA GLY A 562 12.12 -4.29 -3.28
C GLY A 562 10.71 -4.27 -2.72
N GLN A 563 10.14 -3.08 -2.63
CA GLN A 563 8.82 -2.86 -2.04
C GLN A 563 7.89 -2.15 -3.03
N ALA A 564 6.62 -2.53 -3.11
CA ALA A 564 5.59 -1.79 -3.85
C ALA A 564 4.99 -0.63 -3.04
N LEU A 565 5.08 -0.75 -1.71
CA LEU A 565 4.78 0.26 -0.68
C LEU A 565 5.62 -0.11 0.55
N ALA A 566 5.91 0.84 1.45
CA ALA A 566 6.66 0.55 2.67
C ALA A 566 6.07 -0.67 3.43
N GLY A 567 6.87 -1.74 3.59
CA GLY A 567 6.42 -2.98 4.22
C GLY A 567 5.54 -3.89 3.35
N VAL A 568 5.43 -3.65 2.04
CA VAL A 568 4.73 -4.48 1.04
C VAL A 568 5.76 -5.00 0.02
N PRO A 569 6.28 -6.22 0.17
CA PRO A 569 7.33 -6.75 -0.70
C PRO A 569 6.86 -7.00 -2.14
N LEU A 570 7.79 -6.82 -3.06
CA LEU A 570 7.63 -7.02 -4.49
C LEU A 570 8.59 -8.11 -4.98
N TRP A 571 8.05 -9.20 -5.50
CA TRP A 571 8.80 -10.32 -6.03
C TRP A 571 8.77 -10.33 -7.56
N GLN A 572 9.82 -10.85 -8.16
CA GLN A 572 9.84 -11.27 -9.55
C GLN A 572 9.91 -12.79 -9.59
N LEU A 573 8.88 -13.42 -10.17
CA LEU A 573 8.79 -14.87 -10.23
C LEU A 573 9.78 -15.46 -11.24
N GLY A 574 10.35 -16.62 -10.89
CA GLY A 574 11.31 -17.34 -11.72
C GLY A 574 10.75 -17.84 -13.06
N PRO A 575 11.63 -18.25 -13.99
CA PRO A 575 11.26 -18.71 -15.33
C PRO A 575 10.42 -19.99 -15.34
N GLU A 576 10.43 -20.75 -14.25
CA GLU A 576 9.65 -21.97 -14.06
C GLU A 576 8.19 -21.72 -13.68
N SER A 577 7.86 -20.51 -13.22
CA SER A 577 6.50 -20.16 -12.82
C SER A 577 5.55 -20.10 -14.01
N ARG A 578 4.24 -20.22 -13.77
CA ARG A 578 3.20 -20.14 -14.82
C ARG A 578 3.20 -18.80 -15.56
N HIS A 579 3.65 -17.74 -14.91
CA HIS A 579 3.79 -16.40 -15.48
C HIS A 579 5.19 -15.84 -15.23
N PRO A 580 6.20 -16.30 -15.98
CA PRO A 580 7.59 -15.91 -15.79
C PRO A 580 7.79 -14.39 -15.80
N GLY A 581 8.55 -13.88 -14.82
CA GLY A 581 8.90 -12.47 -14.73
C GLY A 581 7.74 -11.53 -14.41
N VAL A 582 6.51 -12.03 -14.18
CA VAL A 582 5.40 -11.19 -13.73
C VAL A 582 5.69 -10.68 -12.32
N PRO A 583 5.55 -9.37 -12.07
CA PRO A 583 5.68 -8.81 -10.73
C PRO A 583 4.60 -9.37 -9.81
N TYR A 584 5.03 -9.91 -8.68
CA TYR A 584 4.19 -10.52 -7.66
C TYR A 584 4.29 -9.72 -6.36
N ILE A 585 3.24 -8.99 -6.02
CA ILE A 585 3.15 -8.12 -4.84
C ILE A 585 2.54 -8.93 -3.70
N VAL A 586 3.33 -9.12 -2.64
CA VAL A 586 2.89 -9.79 -1.42
C VAL A 586 2.42 -8.72 -0.45
N PHE A 587 1.11 -8.59 -0.25
CA PHE A 587 0.51 -7.59 0.62
C PHE A 587 0.22 -8.19 2.01
N PRO A 588 0.97 -7.82 3.07
CA PRO A 588 0.76 -8.38 4.39
C PRO A 588 -0.59 -7.99 5.00
N GLY A 589 -1.15 -8.85 5.85
CA GLY A 589 -2.47 -8.62 6.46
C GLY A 589 -2.51 -7.41 7.41
N ASN A 590 -1.37 -7.07 8.03
CA ASN A 590 -1.27 -6.09 9.12
C ASN A 590 -0.62 -4.76 8.71
N VAL A 591 -0.20 -4.59 7.45
CA VAL A 591 0.51 -3.41 6.96
C VAL A 591 -0.42 -2.38 6.32
N GLY A 592 -0.03 -1.11 6.43
CA GLY A 592 -0.72 0.03 5.81
C GLY A 592 -1.93 0.54 6.60
N ASP A 593 -2.40 1.73 6.25
CA ASP A 593 -3.69 2.27 6.69
C ASP A 593 -4.85 1.71 5.84
N ASN A 594 -6.05 2.29 5.95
CA ASN A 594 -7.20 1.83 5.17
C ASN A 594 -7.05 2.11 3.65
N SER A 595 -6.23 3.07 3.25
CA SER A 595 -6.03 3.46 1.85
C SER A 595 -4.88 2.72 1.16
N ALA A 596 -3.96 2.12 1.92
CA ALA A 596 -2.74 1.50 1.41
C ALA A 596 -2.96 0.48 0.28
N LEU A 597 -4.04 -0.32 0.31
CA LEU A 597 -4.34 -1.25 -0.77
C LEU A 597 -4.78 -0.52 -2.06
N ALA A 598 -5.61 0.52 -1.91
CA ALA A 598 -6.03 1.37 -3.03
C ALA A 598 -4.84 2.09 -3.65
N GLU A 599 -3.94 2.63 -2.83
CA GLU A 599 -2.72 3.29 -3.26
C GLU A 599 -1.84 2.34 -4.09
N VAL A 600 -1.59 1.12 -3.63
CA VAL A 600 -0.78 0.16 -4.41
C VAL A 600 -1.46 -0.14 -5.75
N VAL A 601 -2.77 -0.42 -5.76
CA VAL A 601 -3.49 -0.72 -7.00
C VAL A 601 -3.48 0.46 -7.97
N GLN A 602 -3.68 1.69 -7.51
CA GLN A 602 -3.63 2.90 -8.36
C GLN A 602 -2.25 3.12 -8.96
N ASN A 603 -1.19 2.96 -8.17
CA ASN A 603 0.17 3.13 -8.63
C ASN A 603 0.64 2.05 -9.60
N TRP A 604 -0.03 0.89 -9.59
CA TRP A 604 0.24 -0.26 -10.46
C TRP A 604 -0.80 -0.44 -11.58
N ALA A 605 -1.84 0.40 -11.58
CA ALA A 605 -2.84 0.47 -12.64
C ALA A 605 -2.18 0.90 -13.96
N CYS A 606 -2.83 0.59 -15.09
CA CYS A 606 -2.34 1.06 -16.38
C CYS A 606 -2.27 2.60 -16.32
N PRO A 607 -1.17 3.23 -16.77
CA PRO A 607 -1.06 4.68 -16.77
C PRO A 607 -2.28 5.29 -17.45
N SER A 608 -2.92 6.25 -16.79
CA SER A 608 -3.94 7.09 -17.44
C SER A 608 -3.37 7.72 -18.71
N ARG A 609 -4.25 8.09 -19.64
CA ARG A 609 -3.91 8.88 -20.83
C ARG A 609 -3.02 10.07 -20.41
N SER A 610 -1.92 10.28 -21.12
CA SER A 610 -1.02 11.42 -20.86
C SER A 610 -1.79 12.71 -21.11
N SER A 611 -1.50 13.78 -20.37
CA SER A 611 -2.18 15.07 -20.64
C SER A 611 -1.57 15.76 -21.86
N THR A 612 -2.38 16.51 -22.63
CA THR A 612 -1.85 17.32 -23.75
C THR A 612 -0.77 18.29 -23.29
N LYS A 613 -0.90 18.79 -22.05
CA LYS A 613 0.10 19.67 -21.42
C LYS A 613 1.46 18.98 -21.27
N GLU A 614 1.48 17.73 -20.81
CA GLU A 614 2.71 16.95 -20.66
C GLU A 614 3.37 16.68 -22.01
N LEU A 615 2.57 16.31 -23.02
CA LEU A 615 3.03 16.14 -24.41
C LEU A 615 3.75 17.38 -24.94
N LEU A 616 3.14 18.57 -24.80
CA LEU A 616 3.74 19.81 -25.27
C LEU A 616 4.96 20.25 -24.45
N LEU A 617 4.97 20.00 -23.12
CA LEU A 617 6.14 20.28 -22.28
C LEU A 617 7.33 19.37 -22.62
N ASN A 618 7.08 18.11 -22.98
CA ASN A 618 8.14 17.19 -23.41
C ASN A 618 8.71 17.59 -24.79
N ALA A 619 7.83 18.01 -25.71
CA ALA A 619 8.21 18.61 -26.99
C ALA A 619 9.05 19.87 -26.80
N GLU A 620 8.66 20.72 -25.85
CA GLU A 620 9.36 21.94 -25.48
C GLU A 620 10.78 21.68 -24.96
N LYS A 621 10.94 20.71 -24.05
CA LYS A 621 12.25 20.30 -23.49
C LYS A 621 13.17 19.66 -24.53
N SER A 622 12.59 18.94 -25.49
CA SER A 622 13.34 18.08 -26.42
C SER A 622 13.50 18.67 -27.83
N GLY A 623 12.91 19.84 -28.08
CA GLY A 623 13.05 20.57 -29.34
C GLY A 623 12.39 19.91 -30.55
N TYR A 624 11.20 19.34 -30.39
CA TYR A 624 10.40 18.77 -31.49
C TYR A 624 8.98 19.35 -31.49
N ALA A 625 8.16 19.01 -32.49
CA ALA A 625 6.73 19.33 -32.52
C ALA A 625 5.86 18.07 -32.58
N VAL A 626 4.72 18.08 -31.89
CA VAL A 626 3.74 16.99 -31.90
C VAL A 626 2.79 17.20 -33.09
N GLY A 627 2.56 16.16 -33.87
CA GLY A 627 1.55 16.17 -34.93
C GLY A 627 0.14 15.99 -34.36
N ALA A 628 -0.77 16.90 -34.71
CA ALA A 628 -2.20 16.77 -34.46
C ALA A 628 -2.92 16.46 -35.77
N PHE A 629 -3.57 15.31 -35.85
CA PHE A 629 -4.07 14.75 -37.10
C PHE A 629 -5.59 14.66 -37.08
N ASN A 630 -6.25 15.31 -38.04
CA ASN A 630 -7.71 15.28 -38.14
C ASN A 630 -8.20 13.87 -38.49
N VAL A 631 -9.14 13.36 -37.71
CA VAL A 631 -9.77 12.04 -37.93
C VAL A 631 -11.28 12.17 -38.18
N TYR A 632 -11.79 11.34 -39.08
CA TYR A 632 -13.19 11.37 -39.53
C TYR A 632 -13.94 10.06 -39.25
N ASN A 633 -13.22 8.98 -38.99
CA ASN A 633 -13.70 7.60 -38.91
C ASN A 633 -12.68 6.73 -38.16
N LEU A 634 -13.04 5.45 -37.98
CA LEU A 634 -12.18 4.47 -37.31
C LEU A 634 -10.87 4.25 -38.07
N GLU A 635 -10.89 4.20 -39.40
CA GLU A 635 -9.67 3.97 -40.20
C GLU A 635 -8.63 5.08 -40.00
N GLY A 636 -9.07 6.34 -39.88
CA GLY A 636 -8.18 7.47 -39.60
C GLY A 636 -7.59 7.41 -38.19
N ILE A 637 -8.40 7.03 -37.20
CA ILE A 637 -7.94 6.81 -35.83
C ILE A 637 -6.87 5.72 -35.81
N GLU A 638 -7.15 4.55 -36.37
CA GLU A 638 -6.22 3.42 -36.40
C GLU A 638 -4.95 3.76 -37.19
N ALA A 639 -5.04 4.53 -38.29
CA ALA A 639 -3.89 4.96 -39.06
C ALA A 639 -2.93 5.84 -38.25
N VAL A 640 -3.47 6.78 -37.45
CA VAL A 640 -2.65 7.65 -36.59
C VAL A 640 -2.00 6.84 -35.47
N ILE A 641 -2.76 5.98 -34.79
CA ILE A 641 -2.22 5.11 -33.73
C ILE A 641 -1.12 4.21 -34.29
N ALA A 642 -1.39 3.50 -35.39
CA ALA A 642 -0.43 2.56 -35.98
C ALA A 642 0.86 3.26 -36.48
N ALA A 643 0.76 4.50 -36.96
CA ALA A 643 1.93 5.30 -37.32
C ALA A 643 2.72 5.73 -36.08
N ALA A 644 2.02 6.23 -35.05
CA ALA A 644 2.62 6.67 -33.80
C ALA A 644 3.40 5.56 -33.08
N GLU A 645 2.81 4.37 -33.01
CA GLU A 645 3.46 3.20 -32.40
C GLU A 645 4.66 2.70 -33.22
N ALA A 646 4.55 2.69 -34.55
CA ALA A 646 5.64 2.26 -35.42
C ALA A 646 6.84 3.22 -35.39
N GLU A 647 6.59 4.52 -35.23
CA GLU A 647 7.62 5.56 -35.16
C GLU A 647 8.07 5.87 -33.72
N GLU A 648 7.52 5.18 -32.71
CA GLU A 648 7.72 5.50 -31.29
C GLU A 648 7.55 7.02 -31.03
N SER A 649 6.46 7.59 -31.56
CA SER A 649 6.19 9.04 -31.56
C SER A 649 4.95 9.38 -30.74
N PRO A 650 4.95 10.50 -29.99
CA PRO A 650 3.71 11.08 -29.50
C PRO A 650 2.82 11.59 -30.66
N ALA A 651 1.50 11.62 -30.45
CA ALA A 651 0.55 12.19 -31.42
C ALA A 651 -0.74 12.71 -30.76
N ILE A 652 -1.48 13.55 -31.49
CA ILE A 652 -2.81 14.03 -31.07
C ILE A 652 -3.85 13.59 -32.12
N LEU A 653 -4.88 12.85 -31.68
CA LEU A 653 -6.08 12.57 -32.45
C LEU A 653 -6.97 13.81 -32.41
N GLN A 654 -7.17 14.45 -33.55
CA GLN A 654 -7.87 15.73 -33.63
C GLN A 654 -9.26 15.57 -34.27
N VAL A 655 -10.30 16.07 -33.61
CA VAL A 655 -11.69 15.99 -34.08
C VAL A 655 -12.18 17.38 -34.45
N HIS A 656 -12.38 17.61 -35.74
CA HIS A 656 -12.95 18.85 -36.28
C HIS A 656 -14.48 18.90 -36.08
N PRO A 657 -15.14 20.08 -35.99
CA PRO A 657 -16.58 20.16 -35.77
C PRO A 657 -17.41 19.47 -36.85
N SER A 658 -16.96 19.47 -38.11
CA SER A 658 -17.63 18.71 -39.19
C SER A 658 -17.53 17.20 -38.99
N SER A 659 -16.39 16.69 -38.54
CA SER A 659 -16.21 15.28 -38.16
C SER A 659 -17.09 14.91 -36.97
N LEU A 660 -17.17 15.77 -35.95
CA LEU A 660 -18.03 15.57 -34.80
C LEU A 660 -19.51 15.55 -35.20
N LYS A 661 -19.93 16.46 -36.09
CA LYS A 661 -21.31 16.50 -36.60
C LYS A 661 -21.69 15.22 -37.35
N GLN A 662 -20.75 14.63 -38.10
CA GLN A 662 -20.99 13.42 -38.86
C GLN A 662 -20.88 12.13 -38.02
N GLY A 663 -19.85 12.04 -37.17
CA GLY A 663 -19.53 10.84 -36.39
C GLY A 663 -20.14 10.81 -34.98
N GLY A 664 -20.53 11.97 -34.45
CA GLY A 664 -21.12 12.14 -33.13
C GLY A 664 -20.22 11.69 -31.97
N VAL A 665 -20.86 11.49 -30.81
CA VAL A 665 -20.23 10.91 -29.61
C VAL A 665 -19.52 9.57 -29.87
N PRO A 666 -20.03 8.65 -30.73
CA PRO A 666 -19.31 7.41 -31.05
C PRO A 666 -17.90 7.62 -31.61
N LEU A 667 -17.69 8.62 -32.48
CA LEU A 667 -16.36 8.91 -33.02
C LEU A 667 -15.39 9.33 -31.90
N VAL A 668 -15.84 10.19 -30.99
CA VAL A 668 -15.04 10.66 -29.85
C VAL A 668 -14.71 9.48 -28.93
N ALA A 669 -15.69 8.61 -28.62
CA ALA A 669 -15.47 7.43 -27.82
C ALA A 669 -14.44 6.47 -28.44
N CYS A 670 -14.46 6.30 -29.76
CA CYS A 670 -13.42 5.54 -30.48
C CYS A 670 -12.04 6.19 -30.35
N CYS A 671 -11.94 7.52 -30.47
CA CYS A 671 -10.66 8.23 -30.29
C CYS A 671 -10.10 8.02 -28.87
N ILE A 672 -10.94 8.17 -27.85
CA ILE A 672 -10.55 7.99 -26.44
C ILE A 672 -10.10 6.55 -26.20
N ALA A 673 -10.89 5.56 -26.62
CA ALA A 673 -10.55 4.15 -26.45
C ALA A 673 -9.26 3.76 -27.18
N ALA A 674 -9.02 4.32 -28.37
CA ALA A 674 -7.79 4.10 -29.12
C ALA A 674 -6.58 4.75 -28.44
N ALA A 675 -6.71 5.99 -27.96
CA ALA A 675 -5.65 6.69 -27.24
C ALA A 675 -5.26 6.00 -25.90
N GLU A 676 -6.25 5.49 -25.15
CA GLU A 676 -6.02 4.72 -23.91
C GLU A 676 -5.29 3.39 -24.16
N ARG A 677 -5.48 2.79 -25.33
CA ARG A 677 -4.85 1.53 -25.73
C ARG A 677 -3.48 1.71 -26.40
N ALA A 678 -3.12 2.93 -26.79
CA ALA A 678 -1.87 3.18 -27.48
C ALA A 678 -0.67 2.91 -26.56
N SER A 679 0.33 2.20 -27.11
CA SER A 679 1.61 1.94 -26.44
C SER A 679 2.51 3.18 -26.33
N VAL A 680 2.18 4.25 -27.05
CA VAL A 680 2.86 5.56 -27.04
C VAL A 680 1.92 6.67 -26.51
N PRO A 681 2.43 7.85 -26.12
CA PRO A 681 1.59 8.97 -25.65
C PRO A 681 0.66 9.51 -26.75
N ILE A 682 -0.66 9.36 -26.56
CA ILE A 682 -1.69 9.88 -27.46
C ILE A 682 -2.74 10.64 -26.66
N THR A 683 -3.16 11.81 -27.17
CA THR A 683 -4.29 12.59 -26.62
C THR A 683 -5.36 12.85 -27.67
N VAL A 684 -6.55 13.22 -27.21
CA VAL A 684 -7.69 13.58 -28.07
C VAL A 684 -7.98 15.08 -27.94
N HIS A 685 -8.04 15.79 -29.06
CA HIS A 685 -8.23 17.24 -29.14
C HIS A 685 -9.49 17.61 -29.93
N TYR A 686 -10.28 18.54 -29.42
CA TYR A 686 -11.38 19.15 -30.17
C TYR A 686 -10.90 20.43 -30.85
N ASP A 687 -10.95 20.46 -32.17
CA ASP A 687 -10.38 21.54 -33.00
C ASP A 687 -11.46 22.56 -33.41
N HIS A 688 -11.06 23.80 -33.72
CA HIS A 688 -11.92 24.85 -34.28
C HIS A 688 -13.27 25.06 -33.55
N GLY A 689 -13.26 25.07 -32.21
CA GLY A 689 -14.46 25.33 -31.41
C GLY A 689 -14.90 26.79 -31.48
N ALA A 690 -15.74 27.15 -32.46
CA ALA A 690 -16.27 28.50 -32.63
C ALA A 690 -17.63 28.71 -31.94
N ASP A 691 -18.44 27.66 -31.82
CA ASP A 691 -19.77 27.73 -31.19
C ASP A 691 -19.71 27.37 -29.69
N LYS A 692 -20.39 28.16 -28.87
CA LYS A 692 -20.39 28.00 -27.41
C LYS A 692 -21.05 26.69 -26.97
N HIS A 693 -22.15 26.31 -27.61
CA HIS A 693 -22.87 25.11 -27.24
C HIS A 693 -22.04 23.86 -27.58
N ASP A 694 -21.40 23.86 -28.73
CA ASP A 694 -20.51 22.77 -29.14
C ASP A 694 -19.28 22.64 -28.22
N LEU A 695 -18.66 23.76 -27.84
CA LEU A 695 -17.55 23.76 -26.87
C LEU A 695 -17.98 23.23 -25.50
N LEU A 696 -19.13 23.67 -24.97
CA LEU A 696 -19.66 23.15 -23.70
C LEU A 696 -19.96 21.66 -23.79
N GLY A 697 -20.46 21.18 -24.94
CA GLY A 697 -20.61 19.76 -25.22
C GLY A 697 -19.28 19.02 -25.20
N ALA A 698 -18.26 19.54 -25.89
CA ALA A 698 -16.93 18.94 -25.96
C ALA A 698 -16.27 18.78 -24.58
N LEU A 699 -16.48 19.75 -23.66
CA LEU A 699 -15.98 19.66 -22.27
C LEU A 699 -16.56 18.47 -21.49
N GLU A 700 -17.68 17.88 -21.93
CA GLU A 700 -18.30 16.71 -21.29
C GLU A 700 -18.04 15.39 -22.04
N MET A 701 -17.40 15.43 -23.23
CA MET A 701 -17.22 14.26 -24.09
C MET A 701 -15.92 13.48 -23.86
N GLY A 702 -15.05 13.92 -22.95
CA GLY A 702 -13.82 13.20 -22.58
C GLY A 702 -12.57 13.56 -23.40
N PHE A 703 -12.57 14.69 -24.10
CA PHE A 703 -11.37 15.25 -24.72
C PHE A 703 -10.29 15.60 -23.68
N ASP A 704 -9.02 15.61 -24.07
CA ASP A 704 -7.91 16.11 -23.24
C ASP A 704 -7.71 17.61 -23.36
N SER A 705 -8.14 18.16 -24.50
CA SER A 705 -7.90 19.55 -24.86
C SER A 705 -8.91 20.04 -25.86
N VAL A 706 -9.18 21.34 -25.85
CA VAL A 706 -10.06 22.02 -26.80
C VAL A 706 -9.35 23.24 -27.38
N MET A 707 -9.65 23.54 -28.63
CA MET A 707 -9.32 24.80 -29.26
C MET A 707 -10.53 25.73 -29.26
N VAL A 708 -10.36 26.94 -28.73
CA VAL A 708 -11.34 28.02 -28.81
C VAL A 708 -11.00 28.90 -30.01
N ASP A 709 -11.89 28.92 -31.01
CA ASP A 709 -11.72 29.70 -32.24
C ASP A 709 -12.61 30.95 -32.21
N GLY A 710 -12.10 32.00 -31.56
CA GLY A 710 -12.70 33.33 -31.53
C GLY A 710 -12.15 34.28 -32.59
N SER A 711 -11.43 33.78 -33.60
CA SER A 711 -10.70 34.58 -34.61
C SER A 711 -11.59 35.55 -35.42
N HIS A 712 -12.87 35.24 -35.53
CA HIS A 712 -13.89 36.04 -36.22
C HIS A 712 -14.43 37.21 -35.37
N LEU A 713 -14.19 37.20 -34.06
CA LEU A 713 -14.65 38.22 -33.11
C LEU A 713 -13.67 39.41 -33.04
N THR A 714 -14.10 40.50 -32.40
CA THR A 714 -13.15 41.54 -31.97
C THR A 714 -12.24 41.01 -30.87
N LEU A 715 -11.08 41.63 -30.65
CA LEU A 715 -10.11 41.18 -29.64
C LEU A 715 -10.74 41.10 -28.24
N GLU A 716 -11.49 42.12 -27.81
CA GLU A 716 -12.14 42.16 -26.50
C GLU A 716 -13.17 41.04 -26.33
N GLU A 717 -13.97 40.77 -27.37
CA GLU A 717 -14.94 39.69 -27.39
C GLU A 717 -14.26 38.32 -27.37
N ASN A 718 -13.18 38.14 -28.14
CA ASN A 718 -12.40 36.90 -28.16
C ASN A 718 -11.76 36.64 -26.78
N ILE A 719 -11.18 37.66 -26.13
CA ILE A 719 -10.64 37.54 -24.77
C ILE A 719 -11.72 37.09 -23.80
N LEU A 720 -12.86 37.78 -23.78
CA LEU A 720 -13.96 37.44 -22.87
C LEU A 720 -14.48 36.02 -23.13
N TYR A 721 -14.65 35.66 -24.39
CA TYR A 721 -15.13 34.35 -24.80
C TYR A 721 -14.16 33.23 -24.39
N THR A 722 -12.90 33.36 -24.78
CA THR A 722 -11.84 32.39 -24.50
C THR A 722 -11.59 32.23 -23.00
N LYS A 723 -11.58 33.32 -22.23
CA LYS A 723 -11.43 33.29 -20.76
C LYS A 723 -12.50 32.45 -20.07
N ASN A 724 -13.76 32.61 -20.51
CA ASN A 724 -14.89 31.86 -19.94
C ASN A 724 -14.75 30.36 -20.20
N ILE A 725 -14.42 29.96 -21.44
CA ILE A 725 -14.24 28.56 -21.78
C ILE A 725 -12.99 27.99 -21.11
N SER A 726 -11.90 28.75 -21.06
CA SER A 726 -10.65 28.33 -20.42
C SER A 726 -10.85 27.97 -18.95
N SER A 727 -11.58 28.82 -18.22
CA SER A 727 -11.89 28.58 -16.81
C SER A 727 -12.67 27.27 -16.60
N LEU A 728 -13.62 26.96 -17.49
CA LEU A 728 -14.42 25.74 -17.43
C LEU A 728 -13.61 24.49 -17.80
N ALA A 729 -12.74 24.60 -18.82
CA ALA A 729 -11.86 23.53 -19.25
C ALA A 729 -10.82 23.17 -18.18
N HIS A 730 -10.19 24.17 -17.57
CA HIS A 730 -9.21 23.97 -16.50
C HIS A 730 -9.81 23.33 -15.25
N ALA A 731 -11.07 23.63 -14.91
CA ALA A 731 -11.79 22.96 -13.82
C ALA A 731 -11.94 21.45 -14.05
N LYS A 732 -11.83 20.99 -15.30
CA LYS A 732 -11.84 19.57 -15.70
C LYS A 732 -10.44 19.02 -16.03
N GLY A 733 -9.38 19.80 -15.79
CA GLY A 733 -8.00 19.42 -16.09
C GLY A 733 -7.65 19.36 -17.58
N MET A 734 -8.43 20.01 -18.44
CA MET A 734 -8.20 20.04 -19.89
C MET A 734 -7.30 21.20 -20.30
N LEU A 735 -6.46 20.98 -21.32
CA LEU A 735 -5.63 22.04 -21.92
C LEU A 735 -6.46 22.90 -22.88
N VAL A 736 -6.21 24.21 -22.89
CA VAL A 736 -6.91 25.15 -23.77
C VAL A 736 -5.93 25.73 -24.79
N GLU A 737 -6.23 25.46 -26.05
CA GLU A 737 -5.65 26.14 -27.20
C GLU A 737 -6.58 27.27 -27.65
N ALA A 738 -6.05 28.39 -28.12
CA ALA A 738 -6.87 29.42 -28.75
C ALA A 738 -6.15 30.08 -29.92
N GLU A 739 -6.94 30.50 -30.91
CA GLU A 739 -6.45 31.20 -32.09
C GLU A 739 -6.47 32.72 -31.91
N LEU A 740 -5.36 33.35 -32.25
CA LEU A 740 -5.26 34.81 -32.37
C LEU A 740 -4.67 35.20 -33.72
N GLY A 741 -5.38 36.06 -34.44
CA GLY A 741 -5.19 36.28 -35.87
C GLY A 741 -6.33 35.61 -36.63
N ARG A 742 -6.18 35.44 -37.94
CA ARG A 742 -7.11 34.65 -38.74
C ARG A 742 -6.44 34.09 -39.99
N LEU A 743 -6.56 32.79 -40.23
CA LEU A 743 -5.95 32.09 -41.36
C LEU A 743 -6.87 32.10 -42.58
N SER A 744 -6.32 32.36 -43.78
CA SER A 744 -7.05 32.17 -45.03
C SER A 744 -7.04 30.72 -45.50
N GLY A 745 -8.00 30.35 -46.35
CA GLY A 745 -8.08 29.04 -46.99
C GLY A 745 -9.34 28.27 -46.61
N THR A 746 -9.41 27.00 -47.03
CA THR A 746 -10.58 26.14 -46.80
C THR A 746 -10.18 24.89 -46.02
N GLU A 747 -10.86 24.65 -44.89
CA GLU A 747 -10.79 23.41 -44.12
C GLU A 747 -12.22 22.89 -43.85
N ASP A 748 -12.52 21.68 -44.35
CA ASP A 748 -13.74 20.92 -44.07
C ASP A 748 -15.08 21.68 -44.08
N GLY A 749 -15.22 22.64 -44.99
CA GLY A 749 -16.44 23.44 -45.19
C GLY A 749 -16.38 24.83 -44.59
N LEU A 750 -15.36 25.14 -43.78
CA LEU A 750 -15.02 26.49 -43.34
C LEU A 750 -14.07 27.10 -44.37
N THR A 751 -14.45 28.25 -44.95
CA THR A 751 -13.61 29.00 -45.89
C THR A 751 -13.43 30.41 -45.37
N VAL A 752 -12.17 30.83 -45.27
CA VAL A 752 -11.78 32.20 -44.95
C VAL A 752 -11.11 32.80 -46.17
N GLU A 753 -11.69 33.89 -46.67
CA GLU A 753 -11.17 34.61 -47.82
C GLU A 753 -9.86 35.33 -47.48
N GLU A 754 -8.98 35.52 -48.47
CA GLU A 754 -7.64 36.09 -48.27
C GLU A 754 -7.66 37.50 -47.66
N TYR A 755 -8.70 38.30 -47.96
CA TYR A 755 -8.86 39.64 -47.39
C TYR A 755 -9.22 39.65 -45.90
N GLU A 756 -9.70 38.51 -45.36
CA GLU A 756 -10.01 38.35 -43.94
C GLU A 756 -8.80 37.84 -43.14
N ALA A 757 -7.71 37.47 -43.81
CA ALA A 757 -6.50 36.99 -43.16
C ALA A 757 -5.86 38.09 -42.30
N ARG A 758 -5.51 37.74 -41.06
CA ARG A 758 -4.88 38.67 -40.11
C ARG A 758 -3.69 37.99 -39.47
N PHE A 759 -2.53 38.63 -39.55
CA PHE A 759 -1.37 38.20 -38.76
C PHE A 759 -1.63 38.37 -37.28
N THR A 760 -1.04 37.51 -36.47
CA THR A 760 -1.02 37.68 -35.02
C THR A 760 -0.18 38.90 -34.67
N ASP A 761 -0.77 39.86 -33.96
CA ASP A 761 -0.06 41.02 -33.42
C ASP A 761 0.56 40.68 -32.04
N ILE A 762 1.81 41.08 -31.82
CA ILE A 762 2.56 40.76 -30.59
C ILE A 762 1.94 41.39 -29.35
N ALA A 763 1.52 42.66 -29.42
CA ALA A 763 0.94 43.35 -28.28
C ALA A 763 -0.44 42.77 -27.94
N GLN A 764 -1.24 42.44 -28.96
CA GLN A 764 -2.50 41.73 -28.77
C GLN A 764 -2.28 40.33 -28.18
N ALA A 765 -1.23 39.61 -28.61
CA ALA A 765 -0.91 38.28 -28.08
C ALA A 765 -0.52 38.32 -26.60
N GLU A 766 0.24 39.32 -26.16
CA GLU A 766 0.60 39.48 -24.75
C GLU A 766 -0.65 39.72 -23.89
N GLN A 767 -1.51 40.66 -24.32
CA GLN A 767 -2.78 40.91 -23.65
C GLN A 767 -3.68 39.67 -23.63
N PHE A 768 -3.79 38.98 -24.77
CA PHE A 768 -4.66 37.82 -24.93
C PHE A 768 -4.25 36.69 -23.98
N ILE A 769 -2.95 36.35 -23.91
CA ILE A 769 -2.44 35.31 -23.01
C ILE A 769 -2.73 35.67 -21.54
N ASP A 770 -2.42 36.91 -21.14
CA ASP A 770 -2.57 37.33 -19.74
C ASP A 770 -4.03 37.33 -19.27
N GLU A 771 -4.96 37.72 -20.14
CA GLU A 771 -6.36 37.84 -19.76
C GLU A 771 -7.15 36.55 -19.88
N THR A 772 -6.78 35.65 -20.79
CA THR A 772 -7.50 34.40 -21.07
C THR A 772 -6.99 33.21 -20.26
N GLY A 773 -5.69 33.18 -19.94
CA GLY A 773 -5.05 32.07 -19.24
C GLY A 773 -4.83 30.80 -20.08
N ILE A 774 -4.90 30.88 -21.41
CA ILE A 774 -4.66 29.73 -22.30
C ILE A 774 -3.29 29.07 -22.10
N ASP A 775 -3.18 27.79 -22.45
CA ASP A 775 -1.94 27.02 -22.36
C ASP A 775 -1.19 26.95 -23.70
N ALA A 776 -1.91 27.09 -24.82
CA ALA A 776 -1.35 27.04 -26.16
C ALA A 776 -1.96 28.13 -27.07
N LEU A 777 -1.12 28.80 -27.85
CA LEU A 777 -1.51 29.87 -28.76
C LEU A 777 -1.31 29.40 -30.21
N ALA A 778 -2.42 29.29 -30.96
CA ALA A 778 -2.41 29.12 -32.40
C ALA A 778 -2.21 30.47 -33.08
N VAL A 779 -1.14 30.56 -33.89
CA VAL A 779 -0.68 31.82 -34.48
C VAL A 779 -0.81 31.83 -36.00
N CYS A 780 -1.02 33.03 -36.52
CA CYS A 780 -1.16 33.35 -37.93
C CYS A 780 0.05 34.15 -38.39
N ILE A 781 0.98 33.50 -39.09
CA ILE A 781 2.23 34.10 -39.57
C ILE A 781 2.34 34.07 -41.11
N GLY A 782 1.24 33.77 -41.80
CA GLY A 782 1.20 33.56 -43.27
C GLY A 782 1.01 32.10 -43.67
N ASN A 783 0.78 31.23 -42.69
CA ASN A 783 0.28 29.88 -42.89
C ASN A 783 -1.18 29.92 -43.40
N VAL A 784 -1.60 28.87 -44.11
CA VAL A 784 -2.93 28.78 -44.72
C VAL A 784 -3.54 27.40 -44.54
N HIS A 785 -4.87 27.32 -44.55
CA HIS A 785 -5.58 26.05 -44.63
C HIS A 785 -5.62 25.54 -46.08
N GLY A 786 -5.34 24.25 -46.28
CA GLY A 786 -5.40 23.63 -47.61
C GLY A 786 -4.10 23.77 -48.40
N LYS A 787 -4.20 24.25 -49.66
CA LYS A 787 -3.06 24.35 -50.57
C LYS A 787 -2.49 25.76 -50.58
N TYR A 788 -1.17 25.86 -50.40
CA TYR A 788 -0.43 27.11 -50.60
C TYR A 788 -0.57 27.64 -52.04
N PRO A 789 -0.54 28.97 -52.24
CA PRO A 789 -0.61 29.58 -53.56
C PRO A 789 0.59 29.16 -54.44
N PRO A 790 0.48 29.31 -55.78
CA PRO A 790 1.56 28.96 -56.71
C PRO A 790 2.90 29.67 -56.44
N SER A 791 2.86 30.81 -55.75
CA SER A 791 4.03 31.56 -55.30
C SER A 791 4.80 30.89 -54.15
N GLY A 792 4.28 29.81 -53.57
CA GLY A 792 4.84 29.12 -52.41
C GLY A 792 4.40 29.72 -51.07
N PRO A 793 4.77 29.06 -49.94
CA PRO A 793 4.48 29.57 -48.60
C PRO A 793 5.29 30.83 -48.29
N ASN A 794 4.64 31.81 -47.65
CA ASN A 794 5.28 33.07 -47.25
C ASN A 794 5.10 33.29 -45.74
N LEU A 795 5.88 32.56 -44.94
CA LEU A 795 5.82 32.65 -43.47
C LEU A 795 6.71 33.77 -42.94
N ARG A 796 6.18 34.58 -42.04
CA ARG A 796 6.89 35.61 -41.28
C ARG A 796 7.62 34.98 -40.09
N LEU A 797 8.79 34.42 -40.35
CA LEU A 797 9.62 33.75 -39.34
C LEU A 797 10.20 34.73 -38.30
N ASP A 798 10.39 35.99 -38.68
CA ASP A 798 10.70 37.09 -37.77
C ASP A 798 9.60 37.28 -36.71
N LEU A 799 8.33 37.28 -37.14
CA LEU A 799 7.18 37.34 -36.25
C LEU A 799 7.09 36.11 -35.34
N LEU A 800 7.33 34.90 -35.88
CA LEU A 800 7.34 33.67 -35.08
C LEU A 800 8.40 33.71 -33.96
N LYS A 801 9.59 34.25 -34.27
CA LYS A 801 10.66 34.44 -33.29
C LYS A 801 10.28 35.40 -32.17
N GLU A 802 9.58 36.48 -32.48
CA GLU A 802 9.08 37.44 -31.48
C GLU A 802 7.98 36.81 -30.62
N LEU A 803 7.02 36.12 -31.24
CA LEU A 803 5.98 35.36 -30.54
C LEU A 803 6.58 34.32 -29.59
N ARG A 804 7.65 33.64 -30.00
CA ARG A 804 8.36 32.68 -29.17
C ARG A 804 8.97 33.30 -27.92
N ALA A 805 9.59 34.47 -28.04
CA ALA A 805 10.16 35.16 -26.88
C ALA A 805 9.05 35.50 -25.86
N LEU A 806 7.88 35.92 -26.35
CA LEU A 806 6.70 36.20 -25.53
C LEU A 806 6.16 34.94 -24.86
N THR A 807 5.84 33.89 -25.63
CA THR A 807 5.20 32.68 -25.11
C THR A 807 6.10 31.91 -24.14
N MET A 808 7.41 31.88 -24.39
CA MET A 808 8.39 31.27 -23.47
C MET A 808 8.39 31.97 -22.10
N LYS A 809 8.27 33.30 -22.06
CA LYS A 809 8.17 34.07 -20.80
C LYS A 809 6.88 33.78 -20.04
N LYS A 810 5.79 33.50 -20.76
CA LYS A 810 4.45 33.26 -20.19
C LYS A 810 4.16 31.78 -19.92
N GLY A 811 5.01 30.86 -20.38
CA GLY A 811 4.79 29.42 -20.25
C GLY A 811 3.72 28.85 -21.17
N VAL A 812 3.49 29.48 -22.33
CA VAL A 812 2.49 29.08 -23.34
C VAL A 812 3.19 28.37 -24.50
N SER A 813 2.56 27.32 -25.05
CA SER A 813 3.09 26.60 -26.22
C SER A 813 2.65 27.27 -27.53
N LEU A 814 3.52 27.34 -28.53
CA LEU A 814 3.15 27.83 -29.86
C LEU A 814 2.63 26.70 -30.74
N VAL A 815 1.52 26.96 -31.41
CA VAL A 815 0.86 26.03 -32.33
C VAL A 815 0.80 26.64 -33.72
N LEU A 816 1.10 25.84 -34.74
CA LEU A 816 0.96 26.21 -36.13
C LEU A 816 -0.07 25.33 -36.84
N HIS A 817 -1.12 25.99 -37.31
CA HIS A 817 -2.12 25.40 -38.19
C HIS A 817 -1.65 25.47 -39.64
N GLY A 818 -2.19 24.60 -40.52
CA GLY A 818 -1.83 24.67 -41.94
C GLY A 818 -0.41 24.19 -42.26
N ALA A 819 0.06 23.11 -41.62
CA ALA A 819 1.40 22.56 -41.86
C ALA A 819 1.51 21.75 -43.17
N SER A 820 0.38 21.41 -43.80
CA SER A 820 0.36 20.60 -45.02
C SER A 820 0.96 21.36 -46.21
N GLY A 821 1.89 20.72 -46.92
CA GLY A 821 2.57 21.32 -48.08
C GLY A 821 3.71 22.29 -47.76
N LEU A 822 4.09 22.48 -46.48
CA LEU A 822 5.29 23.23 -46.12
C LEU A 822 6.57 22.43 -46.47
N PRO A 823 7.60 23.06 -47.07
CA PRO A 823 8.91 22.44 -47.28
C PRO A 823 9.57 22.00 -45.98
N HIS A 824 10.38 20.93 -46.02
CA HIS A 824 11.06 20.39 -44.84
C HIS A 824 11.90 21.44 -44.10
N GLU A 825 12.70 22.21 -44.83
CA GLU A 825 13.55 23.26 -44.25
C GLU A 825 12.74 24.28 -43.43
N LEU A 826 11.57 24.67 -43.95
CA LEU A 826 10.71 25.65 -43.31
C LEU A 826 10.00 25.09 -42.07
N VAL A 827 9.59 23.81 -42.11
CA VAL A 827 9.02 23.13 -40.93
C VAL A 827 10.07 23.04 -39.82
N LYS A 828 11.30 22.66 -40.18
CA LYS A 828 12.41 22.60 -39.22
C LYS A 828 12.70 23.97 -38.62
N GLU A 829 12.74 25.02 -39.44
CA GLU A 829 12.96 26.38 -38.95
C GLU A 829 11.84 26.85 -38.00
N CYS A 830 10.58 26.52 -38.28
CA CYS A 830 9.46 26.78 -37.36
C CYS A 830 9.61 26.05 -36.02
N ILE A 831 10.12 24.82 -36.01
CA ILE A 831 10.38 24.05 -34.77
C ILE A 831 11.54 24.68 -33.99
N ASP A 832 12.62 25.06 -34.68
CA ASP A 832 13.77 25.74 -34.06
C ASP A 832 13.34 27.09 -33.46
N LEU A 833 12.38 27.76 -34.09
CA LEU A 833 11.73 28.98 -33.60
C LEU A 833 10.60 28.73 -32.59
N GLY A 834 10.37 27.48 -32.17
CA GLY A 834 9.58 27.16 -31.00
C GLY A 834 8.13 26.75 -31.22
N ALA A 835 7.74 26.42 -32.46
CA ALA A 835 6.48 25.71 -32.70
C ALA A 835 6.54 24.30 -32.08
N ARG A 836 5.50 23.90 -31.35
CA ARG A 836 5.42 22.61 -30.61
C ARG A 836 4.24 21.73 -30.98
N LYS A 837 3.27 22.26 -31.73
CA LYS A 837 2.16 21.48 -32.30
C LYS A 837 1.94 21.91 -33.74
N PHE A 838 1.75 20.94 -34.63
CA PHE A 838 1.34 21.18 -36.02
C PHE A 838 0.02 20.46 -36.32
N ASN A 839 -0.97 21.21 -36.80
CA ASN A 839 -2.21 20.62 -37.30
C ASN A 839 -2.03 20.12 -38.74
N VAL A 840 -2.41 18.87 -38.98
CA VAL A 840 -2.29 18.18 -40.26
C VAL A 840 -3.63 17.55 -40.63
N ASN A 841 -4.18 17.98 -41.76
CA ASN A 841 -5.43 17.46 -42.29
C ASN A 841 -5.30 17.10 -43.78
N THR A 842 -4.97 18.09 -44.61
CA THR A 842 -5.13 18.01 -46.07
C THR A 842 -4.43 16.80 -46.70
N GLU A 843 -3.21 16.47 -46.31
CA GLU A 843 -2.48 15.33 -46.89
C GLU A 843 -3.05 13.97 -46.47
N VAL A 844 -3.44 13.83 -45.19
CA VAL A 844 -4.06 12.60 -44.66
C VAL A 844 -5.41 12.37 -45.33
N ARG A 845 -6.25 13.41 -45.38
CA ARG A 845 -7.55 13.38 -46.06
C ARG A 845 -7.41 13.07 -47.55
N ASN A 846 -6.46 13.68 -48.25
CA ASN A 846 -6.23 13.42 -49.66
C ASN A 846 -5.76 11.98 -49.91
N SER A 847 -4.90 11.44 -49.04
CA SER A 847 -4.45 10.04 -49.12
C SER A 847 -5.63 9.07 -49.01
N TYR A 848 -6.51 9.30 -48.02
CA TYR A 848 -7.75 8.54 -47.86
C TYR A 848 -8.64 8.62 -49.10
N LEU A 849 -8.97 9.82 -49.57
CA LEU A 849 -9.82 10.01 -50.75
C LEU A 849 -9.22 9.39 -52.01
N GLN A 850 -7.90 9.42 -52.17
CA GLN A 850 -7.22 8.79 -53.30
C GLN A 850 -7.32 7.26 -53.23
N SER A 851 -7.17 6.65 -52.05
CA SER A 851 -7.36 5.20 -51.89
C SER A 851 -8.77 4.71 -52.25
N LEU A 852 -9.77 5.60 -52.23
CA LEU A 852 -11.16 5.30 -52.58
C LEU A 852 -11.51 5.47 -54.07
N LYS A 853 -10.64 6.07 -54.90
CA LYS A 853 -11.02 6.45 -56.29
C LYS A 853 -11.22 5.26 -57.26
N LYS A 854 -10.65 4.07 -56.97
CA LYS A 854 -10.83 2.85 -57.77
C LYS A 854 -10.70 1.58 -56.90
N PRO A 855 -11.72 1.24 -56.10
CA PRO A 855 -11.67 0.03 -55.29
C PRO A 855 -11.89 -1.20 -56.18
N GLU A 856 -10.84 -1.98 -56.44
CA GLU A 856 -10.92 -3.30 -57.10
C GLU A 856 -11.02 -4.46 -56.09
N LYS A 857 -11.01 -4.13 -54.78
CA LYS A 857 -10.98 -5.06 -53.66
C LYS A 857 -12.28 -5.04 -52.86
N ASP A 858 -12.45 -6.05 -52.02
CA ASP A 858 -13.56 -6.13 -51.05
C ASP A 858 -13.49 -5.00 -50.00
N LEU A 859 -14.62 -4.64 -49.39
CA LEU A 859 -14.75 -3.48 -48.51
C LEU A 859 -13.72 -3.45 -47.37
N VAL A 860 -13.51 -4.58 -46.68
CA VAL A 860 -12.54 -4.65 -45.56
C VAL A 860 -11.12 -4.39 -46.06
N GLN A 861 -10.78 -4.89 -47.25
CA GLN A 861 -9.48 -4.67 -47.87
C GLN A 861 -9.30 -3.24 -48.38
N VAL A 862 -10.39 -2.57 -48.78
CA VAL A 862 -10.38 -1.13 -49.13
C VAL A 862 -10.13 -0.30 -47.88
N MET A 863 -10.80 -0.59 -46.76
CA MET A 863 -10.57 0.07 -45.48
C MET A 863 -9.11 -0.11 -45.00
N GLU A 864 -8.58 -1.33 -45.08
CA GLU A 864 -7.17 -1.61 -44.75
C GLU A 864 -6.20 -0.83 -45.66
N SER A 865 -6.48 -0.78 -46.97
CA SER A 865 -5.66 -0.03 -47.93
C SER A 865 -5.69 1.48 -47.64
N ALA A 866 -6.85 2.01 -47.24
CA ALA A 866 -7.01 3.40 -46.87
C ALA A 866 -6.27 3.73 -45.57
N LYS A 867 -6.32 2.84 -44.58
CA LYS A 867 -5.58 2.95 -43.32
C LYS A 867 -4.07 2.99 -43.58
N GLU A 868 -3.52 2.07 -44.36
CA GLU A 868 -2.09 2.03 -44.68
C GLU A 868 -1.64 3.27 -45.48
N ALA A 869 -2.48 3.78 -46.39
CA ALA A 869 -2.21 5.00 -47.13
C ALA A 869 -2.15 6.25 -46.22
N MET A 870 -3.06 6.35 -45.24
CA MET A 870 -3.03 7.43 -44.24
C MET A 870 -1.82 7.28 -43.29
N LYS A 871 -1.57 6.06 -42.80
CA LYS A 871 -0.47 5.74 -41.89
C LYS A 871 0.89 6.16 -42.46
N ALA A 872 1.13 5.92 -43.75
CA ALA A 872 2.36 6.34 -44.42
C ALA A 872 2.59 7.87 -44.34
N VAL A 873 1.53 8.66 -44.60
CA VAL A 873 1.59 10.13 -44.51
C VAL A 873 1.81 10.58 -43.06
N VAL A 874 1.11 9.97 -42.10
CA VAL A 874 1.26 10.32 -40.67
C VAL A 874 2.69 10.04 -40.20
N ALA A 875 3.25 8.88 -40.53
CA ALA A 875 4.62 8.51 -40.18
C ALA A 875 5.65 9.47 -40.80
N GLU A 876 5.47 9.87 -42.06
CA GLU A 876 6.31 10.88 -42.70
C GLU A 876 6.28 12.20 -41.93
N LYS A 877 5.09 12.65 -41.50
CA LYS A 877 4.95 13.88 -40.71
C LYS A 877 5.58 13.79 -39.33
N MET A 878 5.49 12.67 -38.63
CA MET A 878 6.16 12.48 -37.33
C MET A 878 7.69 12.58 -37.47
N ARG A 879 8.26 12.01 -38.52
CA ARG A 879 9.69 12.15 -38.83
C ARG A 879 10.05 13.60 -39.16
N LEU A 880 9.23 14.25 -39.98
CA LEU A 880 9.39 15.65 -40.36
C LEU A 880 9.33 16.60 -39.16
N PHE A 881 8.45 16.32 -38.18
CA PHE A 881 8.29 17.12 -36.97
C PHE A 881 9.32 16.80 -35.88
N GLY A 882 10.21 15.83 -36.12
CA GLY A 882 11.24 15.40 -35.17
C GLY A 882 10.71 14.63 -33.95
N SER A 883 9.44 14.19 -33.99
CA SER A 883 8.79 13.49 -32.89
C SER A 883 9.00 11.98 -32.90
N ALA A 884 9.48 11.40 -34.00
CA ALA A 884 9.84 9.97 -34.06
C ALA A 884 10.93 9.61 -33.02
N GLY A 885 10.72 8.52 -32.28
CA GLY A 885 11.58 8.06 -31.19
C GLY A 885 11.55 8.93 -29.93
N LYS A 886 10.45 9.67 -29.70
CA LYS A 886 10.28 10.59 -28.56
C LYS A 886 9.14 10.19 -27.60
N ALA A 887 8.53 9.03 -27.81
CA ALA A 887 7.45 8.47 -26.98
C ALA A 887 7.90 7.98 -25.59
#